data_AF-A0A7J5F1X2-F1
#
_entry.id   AF-A0A7J5F1X2-F1
#
_cell.length_a   1.000
_cell.length_b   1.000
_cell.length_c   1.000
_cell.angle_alpha   90.00
_cell.angle_beta   90.00
_cell.angle_gamma   90.00
#
_symmetry.space_group_name_H-M   'P 1'
#
loop_
_entity.id
_entity.type
_entity.pdbx_description
1 polymer ?
#
loop_
_entity_poly.entity_id
_entity_poly.type
_entity_poly.pdbx_seq_one_letter_code
_entity_poly.pdbx_strand_id
1 'polypeptide(L)'
;MNPPRIRPRWIGLLLLAAAAVVAASLAFADDASDREGYIRDIDSKLGSAASELSGVESDSDDSDIRDADRYIEEVRDLVGRLDRVKADDSKAREIVDRYPRHVSDYQSASQLLRALKSRQSSAAELVRQCKAFDTSMTERAKAAKDEPRAADELSEFAKSVGRKADDMMREADRTRSEIERNREEARRFSASDGRWSSVKDAVQRAAYEMAQVWLRDHEQARRDCEEVLKRERHREIEKRLGELANSRSGRADLRKKIDEMLVLVASKTTDVQGHSSISEVNGAVEITKQVDSLLERLRNAQGDDAESKTVASTWPGWNQELRTSLESLMEMKRRQHRTDGGADKCKDVERQLQEQIRGYVGDPQKHKEGLSQLPGRARQLGSEWKPKLEAAAQGDREVDGYYTTAKRFGRSDGPWGPIQSRLHASADKVREHWKTMYNAAVAACTNISLGENHPDVKSAIAEMQRDTSAAGARYRDLRVEFNRWKAEVDKLRDWSDQDVEEIRQAFCRAPDAGDYKEVNAVAERWASKLRDQWGVVMGQAERIKARAQELVGKKRALKNGPKVITGVDAIVESITKLKDKQLAGSNNPMLKARADYGVVEHRNRQQRCEAFEVPISSSYCDNPHPDRDDCSIDCVNVSNETCMIIEIKPKGQESLGRDQHNAYRNAIDKMFSQHGSAKFDGKLAIFRKCVSADGKSIKLDVKLDTYEFCPKPEDIGPRVEIVRVDIPEDEE
;
A
#
# COMPACT_ATOMS: atom_id res chain seq x y z
N MET A 1 28.59 -75.70 46.92
CA MET A 1 28.15 -76.09 48.27
C MET A 1 28.72 -75.08 49.26
N ASN A 2 27.84 -74.41 50.02
CA ASN A 2 28.16 -73.67 51.27
C ASN A 2 28.92 -74.60 52.26
N PRO A 3 29.64 -74.13 53.32
CA PRO A 3 29.35 -72.94 54.16
C PRO A 3 30.67 -72.24 54.72
N PRO A 4 30.75 -71.59 55.91
CA PRO A 4 30.28 -70.22 56.24
C PRO A 4 31.18 -69.36 57.21
N ARG A 5 30.68 -68.13 57.53
CA ARG A 5 30.67 -67.38 58.84
C ARG A 5 31.98 -66.80 59.46
N ILE A 6 32.15 -65.48 59.66
CA ILE A 6 31.61 -64.47 60.64
C ILE A 6 32.33 -64.40 62.03
N ARG A 7 33.10 -63.28 62.24
CA ARG A 7 33.41 -62.41 63.45
C ARG A 7 33.86 -63.05 64.79
N PRO A 8 34.30 -62.34 65.89
CA PRO A 8 34.64 -60.91 66.20
C PRO A 8 36.06 -60.73 66.90
N ARG A 9 36.75 -59.56 66.93
CA ARG A 9 36.76 -58.39 67.89
C ARG A 9 37.52 -58.57 69.26
N TRP A 10 38.38 -57.59 69.60
CA TRP A 10 39.01 -57.16 70.89
C TRP A 10 40.46 -57.61 71.24
N ILE A 11 41.46 -56.70 71.25
CA ILE A 11 42.03 -55.81 72.32
C ILE A 11 43.01 -56.49 73.30
N GLY A 12 44.23 -55.93 73.44
CA GLY A 12 45.06 -55.95 74.67
C GLY A 12 46.54 -56.29 74.45
N LEU A 13 47.41 -55.32 74.13
CA LEU A 13 48.36 -54.60 75.02
C LEU A 13 49.54 -55.44 75.58
N LEU A 14 50.77 -55.17 75.12
CA LEU A 14 51.91 -54.53 75.86
C LEU A 14 53.32 -55.02 75.42
N LEU A 15 54.14 -54.05 74.97
CA LEU A 15 55.56 -53.74 75.30
C LEU A 15 56.42 -54.90 75.87
N LEU A 16 57.66 -55.19 75.47
CA LEU A 16 58.84 -54.36 75.14
C LEU A 16 59.99 -55.33 74.76
N ALA A 17 60.79 -55.03 73.72
CA ALA A 17 62.24 -55.25 73.70
C ALA A 17 62.84 -54.70 72.39
N ALA A 18 63.73 -53.73 72.54
CA ALA A 18 64.50 -53.11 71.48
C ALA A 18 65.73 -53.95 71.12
N ALA A 19 65.90 -54.25 69.83
CA ALA A 19 67.19 -54.56 69.21
C ALA A 19 67.23 -53.92 67.81
N ALA A 20 68.22 -53.06 67.62
CA ALA A 20 68.39 -52.17 66.49
C ALA A 20 69.16 -52.84 65.33
N VAL A 21 68.71 -52.51 64.11
CA VAL A 21 69.51 -52.14 62.92
C VAL A 21 70.67 -53.06 62.53
N VAL A 22 70.42 -54.01 61.60
CA VAL A 22 71.08 -54.19 60.27
C VAL A 22 70.27 -55.28 59.53
N ALA A 23 69.24 -54.88 58.78
CA ALA A 23 68.53 -55.81 57.87
C ALA A 23 67.84 -55.04 56.72
N ALA A 24 68.55 -54.10 56.09
CA ALA A 24 68.04 -53.26 54.99
C ALA A 24 68.94 -53.26 53.74
N SER A 25 69.76 -54.30 53.53
CA SER A 25 70.75 -54.32 52.44
C SER A 25 70.85 -55.63 51.66
N LEU A 26 69.85 -56.53 51.70
CA LEU A 26 69.91 -57.81 50.97
C LEU A 26 68.76 -58.07 49.98
N ALA A 27 67.98 -57.06 49.59
CA ALA A 27 67.01 -57.15 48.47
C ALA A 27 67.18 -56.06 47.39
N PHE A 28 68.18 -55.17 47.51
CA PHE A 28 68.34 -54.01 46.62
C PHE A 28 69.46 -54.18 45.55
N ALA A 29 70.13 -55.33 45.49
CA ALA A 29 71.23 -55.55 44.54
C ALA A 29 70.76 -55.97 43.13
N ASP A 30 69.62 -56.67 43.01
CA ASP A 30 69.11 -57.17 41.74
C ASP A 30 68.45 -56.04 40.92
N ASP A 31 67.65 -55.20 41.58
CA ASP A 31 66.93 -54.08 40.96
C ASP A 31 67.86 -53.05 40.29
N ALA A 32 69.08 -52.86 40.79
CA ALA A 32 70.06 -51.94 40.20
C ALA A 32 70.65 -52.48 38.89
N SER A 33 70.96 -53.78 38.83
CA SER A 33 71.43 -54.45 37.62
C SER A 33 70.35 -54.50 36.55
N ASP A 34 69.12 -54.84 36.93
CA ASP A 34 67.96 -54.85 36.05
C ASP A 34 67.67 -53.46 35.47
N ARG A 35 67.76 -52.42 36.30
CA ARG A 35 67.58 -51.03 35.87
C ARG A 35 68.59 -50.61 34.80
N GLU A 36 69.89 -50.89 35.00
CA GLU A 36 70.92 -50.62 33.98
C GLU A 36 70.69 -51.43 32.70
N GLY A 37 70.26 -52.69 32.83
CA GLY A 37 69.90 -53.55 31.71
C GLY A 37 68.80 -52.93 30.84
N TYR A 38 67.67 -52.55 31.45
CA TYR A 38 66.56 -51.93 30.73
C TYR A 38 66.93 -50.60 30.07
N ILE A 39 67.72 -49.74 30.74
CA ILE A 39 68.18 -48.48 30.14
C ILE A 39 69.03 -48.73 28.89
N ARG A 40 69.95 -49.71 28.95
CA ARG A 40 70.80 -50.09 27.80
C ARG A 40 69.97 -50.64 26.64
N ASP A 41 68.99 -51.49 26.93
CA ASP A 41 68.11 -52.07 25.92
C ASP A 41 67.24 -50.98 25.26
N ILE A 42 66.70 -50.04 26.04
CA ILE A 42 65.97 -48.87 25.52
C ILE A 42 66.87 -48.07 24.56
N ASP A 43 68.09 -47.73 24.97
CA ASP A 43 69.03 -46.99 24.13
C ASP A 43 69.40 -47.75 22.84
N SER A 44 69.55 -49.07 22.94
CA SER A 44 69.81 -49.95 21.80
C SER A 44 68.66 -49.94 20.79
N LYS A 45 67.41 -50.10 21.27
CA LYS A 45 66.21 -50.11 20.43
C LYS A 45 65.94 -48.76 19.77
N LEU A 46 66.18 -47.65 20.48
CA LEU A 46 66.14 -46.31 19.89
C LEU A 46 67.21 -46.15 18.79
N GLY A 47 68.40 -46.74 18.98
CA GLY A 47 69.44 -46.79 17.95
C GLY A 47 69.02 -47.57 16.70
N SER A 48 68.41 -48.75 16.88
CA SER A 48 67.86 -49.55 15.77
C SER A 48 66.76 -48.80 15.01
N ALA A 49 65.81 -48.20 15.72
CA ALA A 49 64.74 -47.40 15.10
C ALA A 49 65.30 -46.24 14.26
N ALA A 50 66.31 -45.52 14.77
CA ALA A 50 66.95 -44.46 14.02
C ALA A 50 67.69 -44.97 12.76
N SER A 51 68.26 -46.18 12.82
CA SER A 51 68.95 -46.81 11.69
C SER A 51 67.98 -47.15 10.55
N GLU A 52 66.85 -47.81 10.87
CA GLU A 52 65.83 -48.15 9.85
C GLU A 52 65.30 -46.89 9.15
N LEU A 53 65.07 -45.80 9.89
CA LEU A 53 64.57 -44.55 9.32
C LEU A 53 65.59 -43.81 8.43
N SER A 54 66.87 -44.19 8.44
CA SER A 54 67.94 -43.41 7.81
C SER A 54 68.14 -43.64 6.31
N GLY A 55 67.42 -44.58 5.70
CA GLY A 55 67.45 -44.86 4.24
C GLY A 55 66.09 -45.07 3.58
N VAL A 56 65.00 -44.77 4.30
CA VAL A 56 63.64 -45.09 3.88
C VAL A 56 63.23 -44.44 2.55
N GLU A 57 63.84 -43.33 2.16
CA GLU A 57 63.57 -42.64 0.90
C GLU A 57 63.96 -43.46 -0.34
N SER A 58 64.96 -44.33 -0.20
CA SER A 58 65.55 -45.14 -1.27
C SER A 58 64.79 -46.43 -1.55
N ASP A 59 63.99 -46.89 -0.60
CA ASP A 59 63.28 -48.17 -0.69
C ASP A 59 61.99 -48.09 -1.51
N SER A 60 61.42 -49.23 -1.90
CA SER A 60 60.18 -49.23 -2.70
C SER A 60 58.90 -49.13 -1.86
N ASP A 61 58.96 -49.44 -0.56
CA ASP A 61 57.80 -49.51 0.33
C ASP A 61 58.09 -48.95 1.75
N ASP A 62 57.14 -49.10 2.67
CA ASP A 62 57.22 -48.56 4.04
C ASP A 62 57.75 -49.57 5.08
N SER A 63 58.43 -50.64 4.67
CA SER A 63 58.99 -51.67 5.57
C SER A 63 59.81 -51.09 6.70
N ASP A 64 60.73 -50.19 6.40
CA ASP A 64 61.69 -49.67 7.37
C ASP A 64 61.01 -48.82 8.44
N ILE A 65 59.93 -48.10 8.07
CA ILE A 65 59.12 -47.34 9.02
C ILE A 65 58.39 -48.30 9.98
N ARG A 66 57.89 -49.42 9.46
CA ARG A 66 57.21 -50.44 10.28
C ARG A 66 58.17 -51.15 11.22
N ASP A 67 59.40 -51.39 10.79
CA ASP A 67 60.44 -52.00 11.62
C ASP A 67 60.90 -51.01 12.71
N ALA A 68 61.05 -49.73 12.37
CA ALA A 68 61.25 -48.67 13.37
C ALA A 68 60.10 -48.57 14.38
N ASP A 69 58.85 -48.63 13.92
CA ASP A 69 57.67 -48.65 14.80
C ASP A 69 57.71 -49.84 15.77
N ARG A 70 58.09 -51.03 15.30
CA ARG A 70 58.24 -52.23 16.15
C ARG A 70 59.29 -52.02 17.24
N TYR A 71 60.44 -51.44 16.91
CA TYR A 71 61.47 -51.13 17.90
C TYR A 71 60.99 -50.09 18.93
N ILE A 72 60.18 -49.12 18.53
CA ILE A 72 59.62 -48.12 19.46
C ILE A 72 58.51 -48.72 20.36
N GLU A 73 57.74 -49.70 19.86
CA GLU A 73 56.83 -50.47 20.71
C GLU A 73 57.59 -51.28 21.76
N GLU A 74 58.71 -51.90 21.39
CA GLU A 74 59.59 -52.58 22.35
C GLU A 74 60.17 -51.60 23.40
N VAL A 75 60.50 -50.36 23.00
CA VAL A 75 60.89 -49.29 23.94
C VAL A 75 59.76 -49.00 24.95
N ARG A 76 58.50 -48.90 24.49
CA ARG A 76 57.35 -48.69 25.38
C ARG A 76 57.23 -49.78 26.44
N ASP A 77 57.38 -51.04 26.01
CA ASP A 77 57.33 -52.18 26.91
C ASP A 77 58.48 -52.17 27.93
N LEU A 78 59.71 -51.88 27.47
CA LEU A 78 60.89 -51.76 28.33
C LEU A 78 60.75 -50.62 29.34
N VAL A 79 60.19 -49.47 28.95
CA VAL A 79 59.89 -48.35 29.85
C VAL A 79 58.87 -48.78 30.93
N GLY A 80 57.85 -49.54 30.56
CA GLY A 80 56.89 -50.11 31.52
C GLY A 80 57.50 -51.12 32.49
N ARG A 81 58.55 -51.85 32.07
CA ARG A 81 59.34 -52.71 32.97
C ARG A 81 60.23 -51.89 33.89
N LEU A 82 60.91 -50.89 33.35
CA LEU A 82 61.78 -49.96 34.09
C LEU A 82 61.02 -49.21 35.19
N ASP A 83 59.76 -48.83 34.95
CA ASP A 83 58.91 -48.17 35.96
C ASP A 83 58.78 -48.97 37.26
N ARG A 84 58.74 -50.31 37.16
CA ARG A 84 58.62 -51.20 38.32
C ARG A 84 59.88 -51.29 39.17
N VAL A 85 61.06 -50.99 38.59
CA VAL A 85 62.39 -51.15 39.23
C VAL A 85 63.17 -49.84 39.34
N LYS A 86 62.58 -48.69 38.96
CA LYS A 86 63.28 -47.39 38.88
C LYS A 86 63.83 -46.89 40.22
N ALA A 87 63.19 -47.25 41.34
CA ALA A 87 63.56 -46.81 42.69
C ALA A 87 63.82 -45.29 42.77
N ASP A 88 64.90 -44.86 43.44
CA ASP A 88 65.36 -43.47 43.57
C ASP A 88 66.32 -43.01 42.47
N ASP A 89 66.53 -43.82 41.42
CA ASP A 89 67.42 -43.46 40.31
C ASP A 89 66.82 -42.36 39.44
N SER A 90 67.52 -41.22 39.38
CA SER A 90 67.04 -40.03 38.67
C SER A 90 66.94 -40.24 37.16
N LYS A 91 67.84 -41.02 36.56
CA LYS A 91 67.83 -41.31 35.12
C LYS A 91 66.67 -42.23 34.76
N ALA A 92 66.45 -43.29 35.54
CA ALA A 92 65.32 -44.19 35.32
C ALA A 92 63.97 -43.48 35.50
N ARG A 93 63.85 -42.60 36.50
CA ARG A 93 62.66 -41.74 36.67
C ARG A 93 62.43 -40.83 35.47
N GLU A 94 63.47 -40.15 34.99
CA GLU A 94 63.37 -39.27 33.82
C GLU A 94 62.89 -40.03 32.57
N ILE A 95 63.45 -41.22 32.32
CA ILE A 95 63.05 -42.08 31.20
C ILE A 95 61.57 -42.46 31.34
N VAL A 96 61.17 -42.96 32.51
CA VAL A 96 59.81 -43.42 32.75
C VAL A 96 58.78 -42.30 32.65
N ASP A 97 59.13 -41.10 33.12
CA ASP A 97 58.21 -39.97 33.15
C ASP A 97 58.07 -39.31 31.76
N ARG A 98 59.13 -39.31 30.94
CA ARG A 98 59.15 -38.59 29.64
C ARG A 98 58.93 -39.49 28.43
N TYR A 99 59.54 -40.68 28.38
CA TYR A 99 59.58 -41.50 27.16
C TYR A 99 58.20 -42.00 26.70
N PRO A 100 57.19 -42.25 27.57
CA PRO A 100 55.86 -42.60 27.09
C PRO A 100 55.25 -41.52 26.18
N ARG A 101 55.53 -40.24 26.45
CA ARG A 101 55.13 -39.13 25.58
C ARG A 101 55.92 -39.14 24.27
N HIS A 102 57.24 -39.33 24.34
CA HIS A 102 58.09 -39.42 23.14
C HIS A 102 57.67 -40.55 22.20
N VAL A 103 57.30 -41.71 22.74
CA VAL A 103 56.72 -42.84 21.99
C VAL A 103 55.44 -42.41 21.27
N SER A 104 54.52 -41.76 21.97
CA SER A 104 53.25 -41.29 21.38
C SER A 104 53.48 -40.24 20.28
N ASP A 105 54.39 -39.29 20.51
CA ASP A 105 54.75 -38.25 19.57
C ASP A 105 55.43 -38.85 18.32
N TYR A 106 56.28 -39.87 18.52
CA TYR A 106 56.89 -40.63 17.42
C TYR A 106 55.85 -41.38 16.59
N GLN A 107 54.91 -42.10 17.20
CA GLN A 107 53.86 -42.82 16.47
C GLN A 107 53.02 -41.90 15.58
N SER A 108 52.80 -40.65 16.03
CA SER A 108 52.12 -39.63 15.22
C SER A 108 52.98 -39.23 14.02
N ALA A 109 54.29 -39.05 14.22
CA ALA A 109 55.22 -38.72 13.14
C ALA A 109 55.41 -39.88 12.16
N SER A 110 55.46 -41.13 12.62
CA SER A 110 55.66 -42.30 11.75
C SER A 110 54.45 -42.55 10.83
N GLN A 111 53.22 -42.27 11.29
CA GLN A 111 52.04 -42.26 10.42
C GLN A 111 52.17 -41.25 9.27
N LEU A 112 52.71 -40.07 9.55
CA LEU A 112 52.98 -39.05 8.52
C LEU A 112 54.10 -39.50 7.56
N LEU A 113 55.15 -40.17 8.06
CA LEU A 113 56.19 -40.76 7.21
C LEU A 113 55.62 -41.82 6.27
N ARG A 114 54.75 -42.73 6.75
CA ARG A 114 54.08 -43.72 5.90
C ARG A 114 53.20 -43.05 4.84
N ALA A 115 52.50 -41.98 5.22
CA ALA A 115 51.67 -41.20 4.33
C ALA A 115 52.49 -40.46 3.25
N LEU A 116 53.70 -40.01 3.58
CA LEU A 116 54.67 -39.47 2.61
C LEU A 116 55.18 -40.57 1.68
N LYS A 117 55.56 -41.73 2.21
CA LYS A 117 56.11 -42.86 1.46
C LYS A 117 55.13 -43.40 0.41
N SER A 118 53.88 -43.63 0.82
CA SER A 118 52.82 -44.09 -0.08
C SER A 118 52.57 -43.11 -1.25
N ARG A 119 52.74 -41.81 -1.01
CA ARG A 119 52.61 -40.80 -2.07
C ARG A 119 53.86 -40.64 -2.92
N GLN A 120 55.06 -40.91 -2.39
CA GLN A 120 56.33 -40.79 -3.11
C GLN A 120 56.31 -41.50 -4.48
N SER A 121 55.78 -42.72 -4.53
CA SER A 121 55.70 -43.53 -5.77
C SER A 121 54.72 -42.98 -6.81
N SER A 122 53.73 -42.18 -6.39
CA SER A 122 52.74 -41.58 -7.31
C SER A 122 53.34 -40.51 -8.21
N ALA A 123 54.41 -39.81 -7.78
CA ALA A 123 54.99 -38.73 -8.59
C ALA A 123 55.72 -39.27 -9.83
N ALA A 124 56.42 -40.39 -9.70
CA ALA A 124 57.03 -41.08 -10.84
C ALA A 124 55.99 -41.53 -11.88
N GLU A 125 54.78 -41.89 -11.43
CA GLU A 125 53.67 -42.23 -12.31
C GLU A 125 53.13 -41.00 -13.07
N LEU A 126 53.10 -39.82 -12.46
CA LEU A 126 52.72 -38.57 -13.17
C LEU A 126 53.66 -38.30 -14.35
N VAL A 127 54.97 -38.47 -14.17
CA VAL A 127 55.96 -38.31 -15.23
C VAL A 127 55.69 -39.30 -16.38
N ARG A 128 55.41 -40.57 -16.06
CA ARG A 128 55.08 -41.59 -17.06
C ARG A 128 53.81 -41.24 -17.83
N GLN A 129 52.77 -40.79 -17.15
CA GLN A 129 51.49 -40.42 -17.76
C GLN A 129 51.60 -39.20 -18.68
N CYS A 130 52.34 -38.16 -18.27
CA CYS A 130 52.60 -37.00 -19.14
C CYS A 130 53.28 -37.41 -20.46
N LYS A 131 54.32 -38.25 -20.38
CA LYS A 131 55.02 -38.77 -21.58
C LYS A 131 54.12 -39.64 -22.45
N ALA A 132 53.24 -40.43 -21.84
CA ALA A 132 52.28 -41.25 -22.57
C ALA A 132 51.24 -40.38 -23.31
N PHE A 133 50.75 -39.30 -22.70
CA PHE A 133 49.86 -38.35 -23.36
C PHE A 133 50.53 -37.63 -24.54
N ASP A 134 51.75 -37.13 -24.35
CA ASP A 134 52.54 -36.48 -25.41
C ASP A 134 52.79 -37.43 -26.61
N THR A 135 53.19 -38.67 -26.31
CA THR A 135 53.38 -39.72 -27.32
C THR A 135 52.08 -39.99 -28.08
N SER A 136 50.97 -40.14 -27.35
CA SER A 136 49.65 -40.41 -27.95
C SER A 136 49.17 -39.27 -28.86
N MET A 137 49.38 -38.01 -28.45
CA MET A 137 49.08 -36.84 -29.29
C MET A 137 49.95 -36.80 -30.53
N THR A 138 51.25 -37.07 -30.40
CA THR A 138 52.18 -37.15 -31.52
C THR A 138 51.82 -38.26 -32.51
N GLU A 139 51.51 -39.46 -32.03
CA GLU A 139 51.13 -40.59 -32.88
C GLU A 139 49.80 -40.35 -33.60
N ARG A 140 48.80 -39.82 -32.88
CA ARG A 140 47.50 -39.49 -33.48
C ARG A 140 47.64 -38.41 -34.55
N ALA A 141 48.48 -37.40 -34.33
CA ALA A 141 48.79 -36.38 -35.34
C ALA A 141 49.41 -37.01 -36.60
N LYS A 142 50.42 -37.87 -36.45
CA LYS A 142 51.07 -38.55 -37.58
C LYS A 142 50.13 -39.49 -38.34
N ALA A 143 49.21 -40.15 -37.64
CA ALA A 143 48.28 -41.11 -38.22
C ALA A 143 47.06 -40.46 -38.91
N ALA A 144 46.74 -39.21 -38.60
CA ALA A 144 45.58 -38.52 -39.18
C ALA A 144 45.78 -38.37 -40.69
N LYS A 145 44.92 -38.98 -41.51
CA LYS A 145 44.97 -38.90 -42.97
C LYS A 145 44.23 -37.67 -43.50
N ASP A 146 44.50 -37.31 -44.74
CA ASP A 146 43.84 -36.18 -45.40
C ASP A 146 42.39 -36.53 -45.81
N GLU A 147 41.51 -36.62 -44.81
CA GLU A 147 40.12 -37.03 -44.97
C GLU A 147 39.15 -35.94 -44.44
N PRO A 148 37.90 -35.86 -44.95
CA PRO A 148 36.95 -34.78 -44.66
C PRO A 148 36.58 -34.54 -43.18
N ARG A 149 37.07 -35.34 -42.23
CA ARG A 149 36.82 -35.16 -40.79
C ARG A 149 38.08 -35.23 -39.93
N ALA A 150 39.23 -35.48 -40.54
CA ALA A 150 40.46 -35.75 -39.80
C ALA A 150 40.88 -34.58 -38.90
N ALA A 151 40.67 -33.34 -39.35
CA ALA A 151 40.99 -32.16 -38.55
C ALA A 151 40.12 -32.05 -37.28
N ASP A 152 38.81 -32.31 -37.39
CA ASP A 152 37.91 -32.26 -36.24
C ASP A 152 38.19 -33.39 -35.26
N GLU A 153 38.37 -34.62 -35.76
CA GLU A 153 38.69 -35.78 -34.92
C GLU A 153 40.01 -35.59 -34.17
N LEU A 154 41.01 -35.00 -34.84
CA LEU A 154 42.30 -34.69 -34.22
C LEU A 154 42.18 -33.58 -33.17
N SER A 155 41.41 -32.54 -33.47
CA SER A 155 41.09 -31.44 -32.53
C SER A 155 40.39 -31.96 -31.27
N GLU A 156 39.32 -32.74 -31.41
CA GLU A 156 38.57 -33.28 -30.27
C GLU A 156 39.40 -34.27 -29.46
N PHE A 157 40.21 -35.09 -30.11
CA PHE A 157 41.17 -35.94 -29.43
C PHE A 157 42.16 -35.11 -28.59
N ALA A 158 42.77 -34.08 -29.18
CA ALA A 158 43.73 -33.22 -28.47
C ALA A 158 43.10 -32.50 -27.27
N LYS A 159 41.87 -31.98 -27.42
CA LYS A 159 41.11 -31.41 -26.30
C LYS A 159 40.83 -32.44 -25.21
N SER A 160 40.45 -33.66 -25.58
CA SER A 160 40.18 -34.73 -24.62
C SER A 160 41.42 -35.12 -23.83
N VAL A 161 42.57 -35.28 -24.49
CA VAL A 161 43.83 -35.64 -23.82
C VAL A 161 44.29 -34.50 -22.93
N GLY A 162 44.30 -33.26 -23.43
CA GLY A 162 44.72 -32.11 -22.62
C GLY A 162 43.78 -31.80 -21.45
N ARG A 163 42.49 -32.18 -21.50
CA ARG A 163 41.61 -32.16 -20.31
C ARG A 163 42.04 -33.18 -19.26
N LYS A 164 42.30 -34.42 -19.67
CA LYS A 164 42.79 -35.48 -18.76
C LYS A 164 44.12 -35.08 -18.09
N ALA A 165 45.04 -34.48 -18.85
CA ALA A 165 46.30 -33.98 -18.32
C ALA A 165 46.09 -32.81 -17.33
N ASP A 166 45.19 -31.86 -17.63
CA ASP A 166 44.85 -30.75 -16.72
C ASP A 166 44.25 -31.27 -15.40
N ASP A 167 43.31 -32.21 -15.47
CA ASP A 167 42.69 -32.83 -14.29
C ASP A 167 43.73 -33.56 -13.42
N MET A 168 44.62 -34.32 -14.05
CA MET A 168 45.73 -35.00 -13.38
C MET A 168 46.68 -34.02 -12.69
N MET A 169 47.10 -32.94 -13.38
CA MET A 169 48.01 -31.94 -12.80
C MET A 169 47.37 -31.16 -11.66
N ARG A 170 46.07 -30.86 -11.74
CA ARG A 170 45.33 -30.25 -10.63
C ARG A 170 45.30 -31.14 -9.40
N GLU A 171 45.13 -32.45 -9.57
CA GLU A 171 45.16 -33.41 -8.46
C GLU A 171 46.57 -33.54 -7.87
N ALA A 172 47.59 -33.51 -8.71
CA ALA A 172 48.98 -33.47 -8.27
C ALA A 172 49.29 -32.22 -7.45
N ASP A 173 48.81 -31.04 -7.87
CA ASP A 173 49.00 -29.79 -7.12
C ASP A 173 48.31 -29.81 -5.74
N ARG A 174 47.17 -30.50 -5.61
CA ARG A 174 46.54 -30.75 -4.29
C ARG A 174 47.42 -31.65 -3.44
N THR A 175 47.91 -32.75 -4.01
CA THR A 175 48.79 -33.71 -3.35
C THR A 175 50.07 -33.05 -2.85
N ARG A 176 50.64 -32.10 -3.61
CA ARG A 176 51.80 -31.31 -3.21
C ARG A 176 51.60 -30.63 -1.86
N SER A 177 50.43 -30.02 -1.66
CA SER A 177 50.12 -29.32 -0.40
C SER A 177 50.06 -30.28 0.78
N GLU A 178 49.60 -31.52 0.57
CA GLU A 178 49.59 -32.58 1.58
C GLU A 178 51.00 -33.08 1.89
N ILE A 179 51.85 -33.26 0.86
CA ILE A 179 53.26 -33.63 1.02
C ILE A 179 54.00 -32.59 1.86
N GLU A 180 53.87 -31.30 1.53
CA GLU A 180 54.52 -30.22 2.28
C GLU A 180 54.01 -30.17 3.74
N ARG A 181 52.71 -30.36 3.97
CA ARG A 181 52.14 -30.42 5.32
C ARG A 181 52.65 -31.61 6.12
N ASN A 182 52.56 -32.82 5.58
CA ASN A 182 53.02 -34.03 6.26
C ASN A 182 54.51 -33.96 6.56
N ARG A 183 55.31 -33.36 5.68
CA ARG A 183 56.73 -33.06 5.92
C ARG A 183 56.90 -32.17 7.15
N GLU A 184 56.23 -31.02 7.20
CA GLU A 184 56.38 -30.10 8.34
C GLU A 184 55.83 -30.68 9.64
N GLU A 185 54.72 -31.43 9.60
CA GLU A 185 54.15 -32.06 10.78
C GLU A 185 55.03 -33.20 11.31
N ALA A 186 55.58 -34.05 10.44
CA ALA A 186 56.54 -35.09 10.85
C ALA A 186 57.80 -34.45 11.48
N ARG A 187 58.23 -33.28 10.95
CA ARG A 187 59.37 -32.54 11.49
C ARG A 187 59.12 -31.90 12.86
N ARG A 188 57.87 -31.80 13.33
CA ARG A 188 57.56 -31.33 14.68
C ARG A 188 57.88 -32.34 15.76
N PHE A 189 58.15 -33.59 15.41
CA PHE A 189 58.72 -34.53 16.36
C PHE A 189 60.04 -33.96 16.91
N SER A 190 60.08 -33.74 18.23
CA SER A 190 61.11 -32.92 18.88
C SER A 190 61.75 -33.57 20.09
N ALA A 191 61.56 -34.88 20.30
CA ALA A 191 62.16 -35.58 21.42
C ALA A 191 63.70 -35.56 21.30
N SER A 192 64.37 -34.91 22.25
CA SER A 192 65.83 -34.69 22.22
C SER A 192 66.59 -35.38 23.35
N ASP A 193 65.89 -36.09 24.24
CA ASP A 193 66.48 -36.73 25.41
C ASP A 193 67.26 -37.99 25.01
N GLY A 194 68.57 -38.01 25.29
CA GLY A 194 69.42 -39.18 25.02
C GLY A 194 69.34 -39.65 23.56
N ARG A 195 69.10 -40.94 23.36
CA ARG A 195 68.99 -41.57 22.02
C ARG A 195 67.78 -41.13 21.20
N TRP A 196 66.77 -40.49 21.81
CA TRP A 196 65.67 -39.89 21.05
C TRP A 196 66.14 -38.80 20.10
N SER A 197 67.26 -38.13 20.40
CA SER A 197 67.88 -37.17 19.48
C SER A 197 68.19 -37.79 18.11
N SER A 198 68.70 -39.03 18.10
CA SER A 198 69.00 -39.77 16.87
C SER A 198 67.73 -40.18 16.12
N VAL A 199 66.69 -40.64 16.83
CA VAL A 199 65.38 -40.96 16.21
C VAL A 199 64.76 -39.69 15.60
N LYS A 200 64.83 -38.57 16.32
CA LYS A 200 64.33 -37.27 15.87
C LYS A 200 65.02 -36.82 14.59
N ASP A 201 66.35 -36.87 14.54
CA ASP A 201 67.11 -36.48 13.36
C ASP A 201 66.80 -37.41 12.16
N ALA A 202 66.60 -38.71 12.39
CA ALA A 202 66.22 -39.67 11.37
C ALA A 202 64.80 -39.41 10.81
N VAL A 203 63.80 -39.22 11.68
CA VAL A 203 62.42 -38.84 11.28
C VAL A 203 62.42 -37.55 10.45
N GLN A 204 63.13 -36.52 10.92
CA GLN A 204 63.18 -35.23 10.24
C GLN A 204 63.85 -35.32 8.86
N ARG A 205 64.92 -36.13 8.75
CA ARG A 205 65.61 -36.39 7.47
C ARG A 205 64.72 -37.17 6.51
N ALA A 206 64.15 -38.29 6.95
CA ALA A 206 63.25 -39.13 6.16
C ALA A 206 62.06 -38.33 5.60
N ALA A 207 61.42 -37.51 6.43
CA ALA A 207 60.33 -36.64 6.01
C ALA A 207 60.76 -35.66 4.93
N TYR A 208 61.94 -35.05 5.09
CA TYR A 208 62.49 -34.10 4.12
C TYR A 208 62.82 -34.78 2.79
N GLU A 209 63.54 -35.90 2.81
CA GLU A 209 64.03 -36.56 1.61
C GLU A 209 62.91 -37.17 0.77
N MET A 210 61.94 -37.85 1.37
CA MET A 210 60.76 -38.37 0.66
C MET A 210 59.96 -37.24 -0.01
N ALA A 211 59.72 -36.14 0.72
CA ALA A 211 59.02 -34.98 0.16
C ALA A 211 59.80 -34.35 -0.99
N GLN A 212 61.13 -34.26 -0.88
CA GLN A 212 61.98 -33.72 -1.96
C GLN A 212 61.98 -34.58 -3.21
N VAL A 213 61.97 -35.92 -3.08
CA VAL A 213 61.83 -36.83 -4.23
C VAL A 213 60.51 -36.55 -4.95
N TRP A 214 59.39 -36.53 -4.21
CA TRP A 214 58.08 -36.26 -4.78
C TRP A 214 58.00 -34.89 -5.48
N LEU A 215 58.55 -33.84 -4.85
CA LEU A 215 58.56 -32.47 -5.41
C LEU A 215 59.38 -32.37 -6.70
N ARG A 216 60.52 -33.08 -6.79
CA ARG A 216 61.32 -33.11 -8.03
C ARG A 216 60.58 -33.80 -9.17
N ASP A 217 59.93 -34.91 -8.89
CA ASP A 217 59.18 -35.69 -9.89
C ASP A 217 57.91 -34.96 -10.33
N HIS A 218 57.20 -34.28 -9.42
CA HIS A 218 56.07 -33.39 -9.75
C HIS A 218 56.51 -32.27 -10.69
N GLU A 219 57.62 -31.61 -10.38
CA GLU A 219 58.16 -30.53 -11.20
C GLU A 219 58.65 -31.03 -12.57
N GLN A 220 59.16 -32.26 -12.64
CA GLN A 220 59.46 -32.93 -13.91
C GLN A 220 58.19 -33.23 -14.71
N ALA A 221 57.15 -33.79 -14.07
CA ALA A 221 55.87 -34.07 -14.71
C ALA A 221 55.23 -32.79 -15.26
N ARG A 222 55.31 -31.67 -14.52
CA ARG A 222 54.83 -30.35 -14.96
C ARG A 222 55.49 -29.92 -16.26
N ARG A 223 56.82 -30.08 -16.38
CA ARG A 223 57.55 -29.81 -17.63
C ARG A 223 57.13 -30.75 -18.75
N ASP A 224 57.06 -32.05 -18.47
CA ASP A 224 56.72 -33.06 -19.47
C ASP A 224 55.26 -32.93 -19.97
N CYS A 225 54.34 -32.41 -19.15
CA CYS A 225 52.95 -32.13 -19.53
C CYS A 225 52.74 -30.77 -20.21
N GLU A 226 53.75 -29.88 -20.27
CA GLU A 226 53.57 -28.52 -20.78
C GLU A 226 53.04 -28.49 -22.22
N GLU A 227 53.59 -29.32 -23.10
CA GLU A 227 53.12 -29.45 -24.49
C GLU A 227 51.72 -30.07 -24.59
N VAL A 228 51.42 -31.06 -23.76
CA VAL A 228 50.11 -31.73 -23.73
C VAL A 228 48.99 -30.75 -23.33
N LEU A 229 49.27 -29.90 -22.34
CA LEU A 229 48.32 -28.90 -21.84
C LEU A 229 47.97 -27.83 -22.89
N LYS A 230 48.79 -27.66 -23.94
CA LYS A 230 48.52 -26.78 -25.09
C LYS A 230 47.38 -27.31 -26.00
N ARG A 231 46.94 -28.57 -25.84
CA ARG A 231 45.82 -29.18 -26.57
C ARG A 231 46.00 -29.09 -28.09
N GLU A 232 45.16 -28.33 -28.79
CA GLU A 232 45.25 -28.12 -30.23
C GLU A 232 46.52 -27.37 -30.66
N ARG A 233 47.16 -26.65 -29.72
CA ARG A 233 48.45 -25.98 -29.92
C ARG A 233 49.65 -26.84 -29.50
N HIS A 234 49.43 -28.13 -29.21
CA HIS A 234 50.52 -29.08 -29.09
C HIS A 234 51.25 -29.14 -30.43
N ARG A 235 52.58 -29.00 -30.43
CA ARG A 235 53.38 -28.76 -31.66
C ARG A 235 53.00 -29.66 -32.84
N GLU A 236 52.93 -30.98 -32.63
CA GLU A 236 52.61 -31.93 -33.71
C GLU A 236 51.14 -31.91 -34.13
N ILE A 237 50.23 -31.61 -33.19
CA ILE A 237 48.79 -31.49 -33.47
C ILE A 237 48.56 -30.23 -34.30
N GLU A 238 49.11 -29.09 -33.87
CA GLU A 238 48.96 -27.80 -34.56
C GLU A 238 49.51 -27.89 -35.98
N LYS A 239 50.72 -28.47 -36.13
CA LYS A 239 51.32 -28.72 -37.45
C LYS A 239 50.39 -29.55 -38.33
N ARG A 240 49.89 -30.68 -37.83
CA ARG A 240 49.02 -31.56 -38.63
C ARG A 240 47.67 -30.92 -38.92
N LEU A 241 47.06 -30.21 -37.97
CA LEU A 241 45.84 -29.44 -38.19
C LEU A 241 46.04 -28.39 -39.28
N GLY A 242 47.20 -27.73 -39.31
CA GLY A 242 47.58 -26.82 -40.39
C GLY A 242 47.69 -27.52 -41.75
N GLU A 243 48.33 -28.69 -41.82
CA GLU A 243 48.43 -29.49 -43.05
C GLU A 243 47.05 -29.96 -43.54
N LEU A 244 46.22 -30.49 -42.63
CA LEU A 244 44.87 -30.95 -42.93
C LEU A 244 43.95 -29.80 -43.35
N ALA A 245 44.07 -28.63 -42.72
CA ALA A 245 43.31 -27.45 -43.14
C ALA A 245 43.72 -26.99 -44.54
N ASN A 246 45.02 -26.97 -44.83
CA ASN A 246 45.59 -26.57 -46.14
C ASN A 246 45.37 -27.59 -47.27
N SER A 247 44.74 -28.73 -47.00
CA SER A 247 44.46 -29.72 -48.03
C SER A 247 43.22 -29.34 -48.85
N ARG A 248 43.04 -30.01 -50.01
CA ARG A 248 41.84 -29.80 -50.84
C ARG A 248 40.57 -30.25 -50.11
N SER A 249 40.63 -31.38 -49.40
CA SER A 249 39.49 -31.93 -48.66
C SER A 249 39.16 -31.07 -47.43
N GLY A 250 40.18 -30.55 -46.72
CA GLY A 250 40.01 -29.67 -45.57
C GLY A 250 39.38 -28.34 -45.92
N ARG A 251 39.81 -27.69 -47.02
CA ARG A 251 39.14 -26.49 -47.53
C ARG A 251 37.69 -26.75 -47.92
N ALA A 252 37.42 -27.87 -48.60
CA ALA A 252 36.06 -28.23 -49.00
C ALA A 252 35.15 -28.50 -47.78
N ASP A 253 35.67 -29.16 -46.74
CA ASP A 253 34.94 -29.39 -45.50
C ASP A 253 34.68 -28.10 -44.72
N LEU A 254 35.65 -27.17 -44.67
CA LEU A 254 35.45 -25.83 -44.09
C LEU A 254 34.33 -25.07 -44.81
N ARG A 255 34.32 -25.08 -46.16
CA ARG A 255 33.22 -24.46 -46.93
C ARG A 255 31.88 -25.10 -46.62
N LYS A 256 31.82 -26.43 -46.61
CA LYS A 256 30.60 -27.18 -46.28
C LYS A 256 30.06 -26.83 -44.89
N LYS A 257 30.92 -26.73 -43.88
CA LYS A 257 30.52 -26.31 -42.52
C LYS A 257 30.00 -24.89 -42.47
N ILE A 258 30.63 -23.97 -43.21
CA ILE A 258 30.12 -22.60 -43.32
C ILE A 258 28.72 -22.62 -43.93
N ASP A 259 28.49 -23.37 -45.00
CA ASP A 259 27.18 -23.51 -45.63
C ASP A 259 26.14 -24.12 -44.67
N GLU A 260 26.49 -25.17 -43.93
CA GLU A 260 25.62 -25.78 -42.91
C GLU A 260 25.25 -24.78 -41.80
N MET A 261 26.20 -23.98 -41.33
CA MET A 261 25.96 -22.93 -40.35
C MET A 261 25.05 -21.82 -40.91
N LEU A 262 25.24 -21.41 -42.16
CA LEU A 262 24.38 -20.45 -42.85
C LEU A 262 22.95 -20.98 -43.03
N VAL A 263 22.78 -22.28 -43.30
CA VAL A 263 21.45 -22.93 -43.31
C VAL A 263 20.80 -22.88 -41.93
N LEU A 264 21.56 -23.08 -40.84
CA LEU A 264 21.03 -22.93 -39.49
C LEU A 264 20.62 -21.49 -39.18
N VAL A 265 21.40 -20.49 -39.61
CA VAL A 265 21.01 -19.07 -39.51
C VAL A 265 19.70 -18.82 -40.28
N ALA A 266 19.58 -19.35 -41.50
CA ALA A 266 18.34 -19.26 -42.27
C ALA A 266 17.17 -19.91 -41.49
N SER A 267 17.38 -21.06 -40.85
CA SER A 267 16.33 -21.71 -40.07
C SER A 267 15.87 -20.83 -38.90
N LYS A 268 16.81 -20.28 -38.14
CA LYS A 268 16.53 -19.46 -36.95
C LYS A 268 15.95 -18.08 -37.24
N THR A 269 16.04 -17.63 -38.49
CA THR A 269 15.41 -16.39 -38.97
C THR A 269 14.02 -16.60 -39.55
N THR A 270 13.52 -17.84 -39.58
CA THR A 270 12.17 -18.16 -40.05
C THR A 270 11.13 -17.79 -39.00
N ASP A 271 10.04 -17.16 -39.42
CA ASP A 271 8.83 -16.92 -38.63
C ASP A 271 9.06 -16.34 -37.21
N VAL A 272 10.06 -15.46 -37.09
CA VAL A 272 10.47 -14.87 -35.81
C VAL A 272 9.32 -14.13 -35.12
N GLN A 273 8.38 -13.56 -35.88
CA GLN A 273 7.18 -12.91 -35.37
C GLN A 273 6.34 -13.84 -34.47
N GLY A 274 6.26 -15.13 -34.80
CA GLY A 274 5.41 -16.11 -34.09
C GLY A 274 6.06 -16.70 -32.84
N HIS A 275 7.37 -16.56 -32.66
CA HIS A 275 8.07 -17.07 -31.48
C HIS A 275 7.77 -16.22 -30.24
N SER A 276 7.66 -16.84 -29.08
CA SER A 276 7.42 -16.14 -27.82
C SER A 276 8.64 -15.37 -27.29
N SER A 277 9.84 -15.65 -27.81
CA SER A 277 11.09 -15.06 -27.32
C SER A 277 12.06 -14.67 -28.44
N ILE A 278 13.12 -13.95 -28.07
CA ILE A 278 14.22 -13.54 -28.96
C ILE A 278 15.31 -14.61 -29.12
N SER A 279 15.16 -15.79 -28.48
CA SER A 279 16.21 -16.82 -28.41
C SER A 279 16.70 -17.29 -29.77
N GLU A 280 15.79 -17.43 -30.74
CA GLU A 280 16.15 -17.89 -32.09
C GLU A 280 17.01 -16.86 -32.83
N VAL A 281 16.65 -15.57 -32.79
CA VAL A 281 17.45 -14.51 -33.43
C VAL A 281 18.80 -14.35 -32.75
N ASN A 282 18.85 -14.44 -31.42
CA ASN A 282 20.11 -14.42 -30.69
C ASN A 282 20.99 -15.64 -31.06
N GLY A 283 20.39 -16.82 -31.18
CA GLY A 283 21.08 -18.01 -31.66
C GLY A 283 21.63 -17.84 -33.08
N ALA A 284 20.89 -17.17 -33.97
CA ALA A 284 21.37 -16.82 -35.30
C ALA A 284 22.60 -15.90 -35.25
N VAL A 285 22.58 -14.86 -34.39
CA VAL A 285 23.73 -13.96 -34.16
C VAL A 285 24.95 -14.74 -33.66
N GLU A 286 24.80 -15.65 -32.69
CA GLU A 286 25.91 -16.46 -32.20
C GLU A 286 26.48 -17.39 -33.29
N ILE A 287 25.64 -17.97 -34.15
CA ILE A 287 26.11 -18.78 -35.28
C ILE A 287 26.93 -17.92 -36.25
N THR A 288 26.55 -16.65 -36.50
CA THR A 288 27.40 -15.78 -37.36
C THR A 288 28.81 -15.60 -36.80
N LYS A 289 29.01 -15.61 -35.47
CA LYS A 289 30.36 -15.52 -34.88
C LYS A 289 31.18 -16.80 -35.13
N GLN A 290 30.51 -17.95 -35.15
CA GLN A 290 31.14 -19.22 -35.53
C GLN A 290 31.51 -19.23 -37.02
N VAL A 291 30.65 -18.65 -37.88
CA VAL A 291 30.94 -18.45 -39.30
C VAL A 291 32.19 -17.58 -39.50
N ASP A 292 32.36 -16.49 -38.75
CA ASP A 292 33.60 -15.68 -38.80
C ASP A 292 34.85 -16.51 -38.48
N SER A 293 34.79 -17.34 -37.43
CA SER A 293 35.90 -18.22 -37.06
C SER A 293 36.24 -19.23 -38.16
N LEU A 294 35.22 -19.82 -38.80
CA LEU A 294 35.41 -20.74 -39.92
C LEU A 294 35.95 -20.04 -41.17
N LEU A 295 35.48 -18.83 -41.46
CA LEU A 295 35.98 -18.00 -42.57
C LEU A 295 37.45 -17.61 -42.37
N GLU A 296 37.86 -17.25 -41.16
CA GLU A 296 39.27 -16.95 -40.85
C GLU A 296 40.15 -18.21 -40.95
N ARG A 297 39.65 -19.37 -40.51
CA ARG A 297 40.34 -20.65 -40.76
C ARG A 297 40.48 -20.94 -42.25
N LEU A 298 39.41 -20.73 -43.02
CA LEU A 298 39.44 -20.91 -44.48
C LEU A 298 40.43 -19.93 -45.14
N ARG A 299 40.49 -18.67 -44.68
CA ARG A 299 41.45 -17.66 -45.15
C ARG A 299 42.90 -18.11 -44.95
N ASN A 300 43.21 -18.67 -43.79
CA ASN A 300 44.54 -19.20 -43.49
C ASN A 300 44.84 -20.49 -44.28
N ALA A 301 43.81 -21.24 -44.64
CA ALA A 301 43.89 -22.53 -45.33
C ALA A 301 43.81 -22.44 -46.88
N GLN A 302 43.43 -21.28 -47.43
CA GLN A 302 42.96 -21.15 -48.81
C GLN A 302 44.01 -21.55 -49.87
N GLY A 303 45.30 -21.41 -49.57
CA GLY A 303 46.38 -21.70 -50.54
C GLY A 303 46.14 -21.00 -51.87
N ASP A 304 46.21 -21.74 -52.98
CA ASP A 304 45.90 -21.26 -54.34
C ASP A 304 44.49 -21.58 -54.84
N ASP A 305 43.62 -22.11 -53.97
CA ASP A 305 42.24 -22.45 -54.32
C ASP A 305 41.41 -21.18 -54.56
N ALA A 306 41.13 -20.88 -55.83
CA ALA A 306 40.45 -19.65 -56.23
C ALA A 306 39.07 -19.48 -55.59
N GLU A 307 38.33 -20.58 -55.40
CA GLU A 307 37.04 -20.58 -54.71
C GLU A 307 37.19 -20.18 -53.25
N SER A 308 38.11 -20.82 -52.50
CA SER A 308 38.38 -20.45 -51.11
C SER A 308 38.90 -19.02 -50.97
N LYS A 309 39.77 -18.55 -51.88
CA LYS A 309 40.20 -17.14 -51.92
C LYS A 309 39.03 -16.19 -52.04
N THR A 310 38.07 -16.52 -52.90
CA THR A 310 36.87 -15.70 -53.12
C THR A 310 35.98 -15.68 -51.88
N VAL A 311 35.66 -16.86 -51.34
CA VAL A 311 34.82 -17.00 -50.13
C VAL A 311 35.48 -16.28 -48.94
N ALA A 312 36.74 -16.58 -48.63
CA ALA A 312 37.43 -16.06 -47.46
C ALA A 312 37.72 -14.55 -47.52
N SER A 313 37.79 -13.95 -48.70
CA SER A 313 37.96 -12.49 -48.86
C SER A 313 36.63 -11.73 -48.84
N THR A 314 35.55 -12.32 -49.38
CA THR A 314 34.29 -11.60 -49.61
C THR A 314 33.27 -11.84 -48.50
N TRP A 315 33.12 -13.09 -48.04
CA TRP A 315 32.06 -13.47 -47.10
C TRP A 315 32.20 -12.88 -45.69
N PRO A 316 33.39 -12.56 -45.15
CA PRO A 316 33.47 -11.89 -43.85
C PRO A 316 32.69 -10.57 -43.81
N GLY A 317 32.78 -9.77 -44.87
CA GLY A 317 32.00 -8.53 -44.99
C GLY A 317 30.49 -8.80 -45.05
N TRP A 318 30.07 -9.82 -45.81
CA TRP A 318 28.67 -10.22 -45.90
C TRP A 318 28.12 -10.75 -44.57
N ASN A 319 28.92 -11.52 -43.84
CA ASN A 319 28.55 -12.05 -42.53
C ASN A 319 28.41 -10.92 -41.49
N GLN A 320 29.27 -9.90 -41.57
CA GLN A 320 29.15 -8.69 -40.74
C GLN A 320 27.86 -7.91 -41.07
N GLU A 321 27.56 -7.69 -42.36
CA GLU A 321 26.30 -7.07 -42.80
C GLU A 321 25.08 -7.85 -42.26
N LEU A 322 25.10 -9.18 -42.38
CA LEU A 322 24.06 -10.06 -41.87
C LEU A 322 23.88 -9.91 -40.36
N ARG A 323 24.99 -9.92 -39.59
CA ARG A 323 24.94 -9.76 -38.13
C ARG A 323 24.25 -8.46 -37.73
N THR A 324 24.61 -7.34 -38.34
CA THR A 324 23.96 -6.05 -38.07
C THR A 324 22.46 -6.07 -38.37
N SER A 325 22.06 -6.74 -39.46
CA SER A 325 20.64 -6.90 -39.79
C SER A 325 19.90 -7.84 -38.82
N LEU A 326 20.54 -8.92 -38.33
CA LEU A 326 20.00 -9.81 -37.31
C LEU A 326 19.82 -9.11 -35.95
N GLU A 327 20.80 -8.30 -35.54
CA GLU A 327 20.73 -7.48 -34.32
C GLU A 327 19.58 -6.48 -34.41
N SER A 328 19.35 -5.89 -35.59
CA SER A 328 18.20 -5.02 -35.83
C SER A 328 16.86 -5.77 -35.75
N LEU A 329 16.77 -6.97 -36.35
CA LEU A 329 15.58 -7.82 -36.20
C LEU A 329 15.34 -8.20 -34.72
N MET A 330 16.40 -8.46 -33.96
CA MET A 330 16.31 -8.72 -32.53
C MET A 330 15.73 -7.52 -31.77
N GLU A 331 16.17 -6.29 -32.07
CA GLU A 331 15.62 -5.07 -31.48
C GLU A 331 14.15 -4.82 -31.84
N MET A 332 13.74 -5.15 -33.06
CA MET A 332 12.32 -5.12 -33.46
C MET A 332 11.52 -6.12 -32.64
N LYS A 333 12.01 -7.37 -32.52
CA LYS A 333 11.32 -8.43 -31.77
C LYS A 333 11.15 -8.09 -30.29
N ARG A 334 12.16 -7.47 -29.66
CA ARG A 334 12.09 -6.95 -28.27
C ARG A 334 10.98 -5.90 -28.08
N ARG A 335 10.60 -5.21 -29.15
CA ARG A 335 9.57 -4.17 -29.13
C ARG A 335 8.20 -4.66 -29.58
N GLN A 336 8.13 -5.75 -30.37
CA GLN A 336 6.91 -6.25 -31.03
C GLN A 336 5.65 -6.16 -30.16
N HIS A 337 5.73 -6.59 -28.89
CA HIS A 337 4.59 -6.72 -28.00
C HIS A 337 4.42 -5.56 -26.99
N ARG A 338 5.21 -4.48 -27.06
CA ARG A 338 5.14 -3.39 -26.07
C ARG A 338 3.84 -2.59 -26.15
N THR A 339 3.19 -2.57 -27.31
CA THR A 339 1.90 -1.90 -27.55
C THR A 339 0.72 -2.85 -27.44
N ASP A 340 0.96 -4.14 -27.17
CA ASP A 340 -0.11 -5.13 -27.04
C ASP A 340 -1.02 -4.77 -25.86
N GLY A 341 -2.34 -4.83 -26.10
CA GLY A 341 -3.36 -4.43 -25.13
C GLY A 341 -3.42 -2.92 -24.82
N GLY A 342 -2.62 -2.08 -25.49
CA GLY A 342 -2.67 -0.62 -25.32
C GLY A 342 -4.05 -0.05 -25.67
N ALA A 343 -4.63 -0.52 -26.77
CA ALA A 343 -5.96 -0.12 -27.22
C ALA A 343 -7.06 -0.48 -26.20
N ASP A 344 -7.02 -1.69 -25.64
CA ASP A 344 -8.04 -2.16 -24.70
C ASP A 344 -7.99 -1.39 -23.38
N LYS A 345 -6.78 -1.13 -22.86
CA LYS A 345 -6.60 -0.29 -21.66
C LYS A 345 -7.18 1.12 -21.85
N CYS A 346 -6.99 1.72 -23.02
CA CYS A 346 -7.58 3.02 -23.32
C CYS A 346 -9.11 2.95 -23.44
N LYS A 347 -9.66 1.94 -24.12
CA LYS A 347 -11.12 1.74 -24.17
C LYS A 347 -11.74 1.56 -22.78
N ASP A 348 -11.06 0.84 -21.88
CA ASP A 348 -11.53 0.66 -20.50
C ASP A 348 -11.53 1.98 -19.72
N VAL A 349 -10.47 2.78 -19.85
CA VAL A 349 -10.39 4.12 -19.23
C VAL A 349 -11.45 5.06 -19.82
N GLU A 350 -11.64 5.02 -21.14
CA GLU A 350 -12.67 5.79 -21.84
C GLU A 350 -14.06 5.43 -21.31
N ARG A 351 -14.38 4.13 -21.20
CA ARG A 351 -15.66 3.66 -20.63
C ARG A 351 -15.87 4.20 -19.20
N GLN A 352 -14.85 4.14 -18.34
CA GLN A 352 -14.95 4.67 -16.98
C GLN A 352 -15.19 6.19 -16.97
N LEU A 353 -14.49 6.94 -17.83
CA LEU A 353 -14.71 8.38 -17.98
C LEU A 353 -16.14 8.68 -18.45
N GLN A 354 -16.66 7.93 -19.42
CA GLN A 354 -18.03 8.05 -19.92
C GLN A 354 -19.07 7.74 -18.84
N GLU A 355 -18.85 6.71 -18.02
CA GLU A 355 -19.71 6.38 -16.88
C GLU A 355 -19.74 7.52 -15.84
N GLN A 356 -18.59 8.13 -15.55
CA GLN A 356 -18.50 9.31 -14.69
C GLN A 356 -19.22 10.52 -15.28
N ILE A 357 -19.03 10.79 -16.57
CA ILE A 357 -19.72 11.87 -17.29
C ILE A 357 -21.24 11.67 -17.19
N ARG A 358 -21.75 10.48 -17.48
CA ARG A 358 -23.19 10.17 -17.37
C ARG A 358 -23.70 10.33 -15.94
N GLY A 359 -22.90 9.93 -14.95
CA GLY A 359 -23.24 10.09 -13.53
C GLY A 359 -23.40 11.54 -13.09
N TYR A 360 -22.59 12.45 -13.65
CA TYR A 360 -22.74 13.88 -13.40
C TYR A 360 -23.84 14.52 -14.25
N VAL A 361 -23.84 14.33 -15.57
CA VAL A 361 -24.81 14.96 -16.48
C VAL A 361 -26.24 14.50 -16.19
N GLY A 362 -26.44 13.20 -15.91
CA GLY A 362 -27.76 12.61 -15.65
C GLY A 362 -28.40 12.98 -14.31
N ASP A 363 -27.66 13.62 -13.39
CA ASP A 363 -28.19 14.03 -12.10
C ASP A 363 -27.94 15.53 -11.84
N PRO A 364 -28.96 16.40 -12.00
CA PRO A 364 -28.86 17.84 -11.76
C PRO A 364 -28.29 18.22 -10.39
N GLN A 365 -28.45 17.36 -9.37
CA GLN A 365 -27.90 17.64 -8.04
C GLN A 365 -26.37 17.56 -7.99
N LYS A 366 -25.78 16.76 -8.88
CA LYS A 366 -24.34 16.55 -8.96
C LYS A 366 -23.65 17.48 -9.97
N HIS A 367 -24.39 18.33 -10.69
CA HIS A 367 -23.81 19.24 -11.69
C HIS A 367 -22.70 20.12 -11.10
N LYS A 368 -22.90 20.71 -9.90
CA LYS A 368 -21.86 21.52 -9.24
C LYS A 368 -20.60 20.70 -8.91
N GLU A 369 -20.78 19.48 -8.45
CA GLU A 369 -19.68 18.56 -8.16
C GLU A 369 -18.94 18.17 -9.44
N GLY A 370 -19.68 17.78 -10.49
CA GLY A 370 -19.14 17.43 -11.80
C GLY A 370 -18.35 18.57 -12.44
N LEU A 371 -18.84 19.81 -12.35
CA LEU A 371 -18.12 21.00 -12.82
C LEU A 371 -16.79 21.23 -12.10
N SER A 372 -16.65 20.79 -10.85
CA SER A 372 -15.42 20.89 -10.07
C SER A 372 -14.47 19.71 -10.32
N GLN A 373 -15.00 18.48 -10.32
CA GLN A 373 -14.18 17.26 -10.31
C GLN A 373 -13.81 16.76 -11.72
N LEU A 374 -14.72 16.85 -12.70
CA LEU A 374 -14.51 16.29 -14.04
C LEU A 374 -13.29 16.90 -14.76
N PRO A 375 -13.02 18.23 -14.71
CA PRO A 375 -11.80 18.78 -15.29
C PRO A 375 -10.52 18.22 -14.65
N GLY A 376 -10.50 18.10 -13.32
CA GLY A 376 -9.36 17.52 -12.59
C GLY A 376 -9.08 16.08 -12.99
N ARG A 377 -10.13 15.24 -13.08
CA ARG A 377 -10.01 13.85 -13.54
C ARG A 377 -9.52 13.78 -14.99
N ALA A 378 -10.08 14.60 -15.88
CA ALA A 378 -9.67 14.66 -17.27
C ALA A 378 -8.20 15.08 -17.42
N ARG A 379 -7.74 16.11 -16.69
CA ARG A 379 -6.32 16.50 -16.62
C ARG A 379 -5.41 15.36 -16.19
N GLN A 380 -5.79 14.63 -15.14
CA GLN A 380 -5.02 13.47 -14.64
C GLN A 380 -4.88 12.39 -15.72
N LEU A 381 -5.98 12.06 -16.41
CA LEU A 381 -5.92 11.08 -17.51
C LEU A 381 -5.05 11.57 -18.66
N GLY A 382 -5.18 12.84 -19.05
CA GLY A 382 -4.33 13.44 -20.09
C GLY A 382 -2.84 13.40 -19.74
N SER A 383 -2.47 13.76 -18.50
CA SER A 383 -1.08 13.73 -18.05
C SER A 383 -0.50 12.32 -17.94
N GLU A 384 -1.34 11.32 -17.64
CA GLU A 384 -0.92 9.93 -17.59
C GLU A 384 -0.74 9.31 -18.99
N TRP A 385 -1.66 9.58 -19.91
CA TRP A 385 -1.72 8.89 -21.20
C TRP A 385 -0.94 9.57 -22.32
N LYS A 386 -0.78 10.90 -22.27
CA LYS A 386 0.00 11.63 -23.30
C LYS A 386 1.45 11.16 -23.37
N PRO A 387 2.23 11.02 -22.27
CA PRO A 387 3.59 10.52 -22.34
C PRO A 387 3.67 9.08 -22.85
N LYS A 388 2.67 8.23 -22.55
CA LYS A 388 2.61 6.85 -23.05
C LYS A 388 2.43 6.80 -24.57
N LEU A 389 1.59 7.69 -25.13
CA LEU A 389 1.44 7.84 -26.58
C LEU A 389 2.69 8.39 -27.26
N GLU A 390 3.35 9.37 -26.65
CA GLU A 390 4.62 9.91 -27.15
C GLU A 390 5.71 8.82 -27.14
N ALA A 391 5.79 8.01 -26.09
CA ALA A 391 6.70 6.86 -26.02
C ALA A 391 6.37 5.79 -27.07
N ALA A 392 5.09 5.52 -27.33
CA ALA A 392 4.68 4.61 -28.40
C ALA A 392 5.07 5.14 -29.79
N ALA A 393 4.90 6.44 -30.03
CA ALA A 393 5.32 7.09 -31.28
C ALA A 393 6.86 7.08 -31.46
N GLN A 394 7.61 7.27 -30.37
CA GLN A 394 9.06 7.10 -30.39
C GLN A 394 9.44 5.65 -30.73
N GLY A 395 8.79 4.67 -30.10
CA GLY A 395 8.97 3.25 -30.40
C GLY A 395 8.67 2.92 -31.86
N ASP A 396 7.66 3.56 -32.45
CA ASP A 396 7.30 3.38 -33.85
C ASP A 396 8.41 3.83 -34.81
N ARG A 397 9.01 5.00 -34.55
CA ARG A 397 10.17 5.49 -35.31
C ARG A 397 11.37 4.56 -35.17
N GLU A 398 11.63 4.04 -33.97
CA GLU A 398 12.71 3.09 -33.72
C GLU A 398 12.49 1.78 -34.49
N VAL A 399 11.28 1.21 -34.46
CA VAL A 399 10.95 -0.02 -35.19
C VAL A 399 11.12 0.18 -36.70
N ASP A 400 10.73 1.33 -37.26
CA ASP A 400 10.98 1.65 -38.68
C ASP A 400 12.48 1.79 -39.01
N GLY A 401 13.28 2.34 -38.10
CA GLY A 401 14.73 2.42 -38.24
C GLY A 401 15.41 1.04 -38.23
N TYR A 402 15.04 0.19 -37.28
CA TYR A 402 15.53 -1.19 -37.21
C TYR A 402 15.05 -2.01 -38.40
N TYR A 403 13.81 -1.82 -38.85
CA TYR A 403 13.28 -2.46 -40.05
C TYR A 403 14.14 -2.14 -41.27
N THR A 404 14.44 -0.86 -41.50
CA THR A 404 15.29 -0.42 -42.61
C THR A 404 16.68 -1.06 -42.56
N THR A 405 17.25 -1.22 -41.36
CA THR A 405 18.56 -1.85 -41.15
C THR A 405 18.51 -3.37 -41.33
N ALA A 406 17.44 -4.03 -40.86
CA ALA A 406 17.21 -5.45 -41.08
C ALA A 406 17.04 -5.78 -42.58
N LYS A 407 16.39 -4.89 -43.35
CA LYS A 407 16.19 -5.03 -44.80
C LYS A 407 17.41 -4.64 -45.65
N ARG A 408 18.49 -4.12 -45.04
CA ARG A 408 19.71 -3.73 -45.75
C ARG A 408 20.54 -4.94 -46.21
N PHE A 409 20.42 -6.08 -45.54
CA PHE A 409 21.12 -7.29 -45.97
C PHE A 409 20.63 -7.74 -47.35
N GLY A 410 21.44 -7.49 -48.38
CA GLY A 410 21.03 -7.62 -49.78
C GLY A 410 21.52 -8.86 -50.51
N ARG A 411 22.20 -9.78 -49.83
CA ARG A 411 22.92 -10.89 -50.50
C ARG A 411 21.96 -12.03 -50.83
N SER A 412 21.75 -12.25 -52.12
CA SER A 412 20.84 -13.26 -52.65
C SER A 412 21.54 -14.54 -53.13
N ASP A 413 22.86 -14.53 -53.25
CA ASP A 413 23.60 -15.60 -53.91
C ASP A 413 23.85 -16.80 -52.98
N GLY A 414 23.75 -18.02 -53.53
CA GLY A 414 24.09 -19.26 -52.84
C GLY A 414 23.39 -19.42 -51.48
N PRO A 415 24.12 -19.76 -50.39
CA PRO A 415 23.52 -20.00 -49.07
C PRO A 415 22.96 -18.72 -48.41
N TRP A 416 23.27 -17.53 -48.94
CA TRP A 416 22.81 -16.25 -48.39
C TRP A 416 21.37 -15.92 -48.78
N GLY A 417 20.91 -16.35 -49.96
CA GLY A 417 19.56 -16.07 -50.46
C GLY A 417 18.44 -16.53 -49.53
N PRO A 418 18.46 -17.78 -49.02
CA PRO A 418 17.49 -18.23 -48.02
C PRO A 418 17.50 -17.40 -46.73
N ILE A 419 18.69 -16.95 -46.28
CA ILE A 419 18.81 -16.09 -45.08
C ILE A 419 18.15 -14.74 -45.35
N GLN A 420 18.51 -14.09 -46.45
CA GLN A 420 17.93 -12.81 -46.85
C GLN A 420 16.42 -12.89 -46.90
N SER A 421 15.88 -13.87 -47.63
CA SER A 421 14.43 -14.04 -47.80
C SER A 421 13.71 -14.19 -46.46
N ARG A 422 14.25 -15.00 -45.54
CA ARG A 422 13.61 -15.29 -44.25
C ARG A 422 13.76 -14.14 -43.25
N LEU A 423 14.94 -13.53 -43.18
CA LEU A 423 15.19 -12.31 -42.42
C LEU A 423 14.23 -11.19 -42.86
N HIS A 424 14.10 -10.98 -44.17
CA HIS A 424 13.19 -9.97 -44.74
C HIS A 424 11.73 -10.27 -44.39
N ALA A 425 11.27 -11.50 -44.61
CA ALA A 425 9.90 -11.90 -44.29
C ALA A 425 9.60 -11.77 -42.78
N SER A 426 10.54 -12.15 -41.92
CA SER A 426 10.41 -11.98 -40.47
C SER A 426 10.36 -10.50 -40.06
N ALA A 427 11.21 -9.66 -40.64
CA ALA A 427 11.19 -8.22 -40.39
C ALA A 427 9.86 -7.59 -40.84
N ASP A 428 9.34 -7.97 -42.01
CA ASP A 428 8.04 -7.52 -42.53
C ASP A 428 6.91 -7.88 -41.55
N LYS A 429 6.82 -9.16 -41.12
CA LYS A 429 5.80 -9.64 -40.19
C LYS A 429 5.88 -8.98 -38.80
N VAL A 430 7.08 -8.80 -38.24
CA VAL A 430 7.25 -8.14 -36.94
C VAL A 430 6.82 -6.68 -37.02
N ARG A 431 7.19 -5.98 -38.09
CA ARG A 431 6.77 -4.58 -38.33
C ARG A 431 5.27 -4.47 -38.52
N GLU A 432 4.66 -5.36 -39.29
CA GLU A 432 3.21 -5.37 -39.52
C GLU A 432 2.43 -5.57 -38.22
N HIS A 433 2.84 -6.51 -37.37
CA HIS A 433 2.25 -6.70 -36.04
C HIS A 433 2.37 -5.43 -35.21
N TRP A 434 3.58 -4.86 -35.12
CA TRP A 434 3.81 -3.63 -34.37
C TRP A 434 2.92 -2.49 -34.86
N LYS A 435 2.89 -2.22 -36.17
CA LYS A 435 2.09 -1.13 -36.75
C LYS A 435 0.59 -1.32 -36.48
N THR A 436 0.10 -2.55 -36.56
CA THR A 436 -1.30 -2.88 -36.26
C THR A 436 -1.64 -2.53 -34.81
N MET A 437 -0.83 -3.00 -33.86
CA MET A 437 -1.07 -2.77 -32.42
C MET A 437 -0.85 -1.31 -32.02
N TYR A 438 0.17 -0.65 -32.58
CA TYR A 438 0.44 0.77 -32.39
C TYR A 438 -0.70 1.65 -32.88
N ASN A 439 -1.17 1.45 -34.13
CA ASN A 439 -2.26 2.24 -34.70
C ASN A 439 -3.56 2.06 -33.92
N ALA A 440 -3.86 0.83 -33.48
CA ALA A 440 -5.02 0.55 -32.64
C ALA A 440 -4.92 1.29 -31.29
N ALA A 441 -3.74 1.31 -30.67
CA ALA A 441 -3.50 2.05 -29.43
C ALA A 441 -3.64 3.57 -29.63
N VAL A 442 -3.02 4.14 -30.67
CA VAL A 442 -3.15 5.57 -30.99
C VAL A 442 -4.61 5.96 -31.18
N ALA A 443 -5.36 5.22 -32.01
CA ALA A 443 -6.77 5.50 -32.26
C ALA A 443 -7.60 5.46 -30.97
N ALA A 444 -7.39 4.47 -30.11
CA ALA A 444 -8.14 4.32 -28.86
C ALA A 444 -7.78 5.36 -27.79
N CYS A 445 -6.52 5.79 -27.71
CA CYS A 445 -6.04 6.64 -26.63
C CYS A 445 -6.05 8.14 -26.97
N THR A 446 -6.22 8.52 -28.25
CA THR A 446 -6.08 9.92 -28.70
C THR A 446 -6.95 10.86 -27.89
N ASN A 447 -8.24 10.56 -27.73
CA ASN A 447 -9.15 11.45 -26.98
C ASN A 447 -8.79 11.57 -25.50
N ILE A 448 -8.47 10.45 -24.84
CA ILE A 448 -8.07 10.43 -23.42
C ILE A 448 -6.84 11.31 -23.19
N SER A 449 -5.88 11.27 -24.12
CA SER A 449 -4.64 12.06 -24.03
C SER A 449 -4.86 13.58 -24.12
N LEU A 450 -6.02 14.03 -24.61
CA LEU A 450 -6.37 15.45 -24.66
C LEU A 450 -6.73 16.01 -23.28
N GLY A 451 -6.99 15.14 -22.30
CA GLY A 451 -7.36 15.52 -20.93
C GLY A 451 -8.60 16.43 -20.90
N GLU A 452 -8.48 17.64 -20.36
CA GLU A 452 -9.59 18.62 -20.34
C GLU A 452 -10.11 19.01 -21.73
N ASN A 453 -9.31 18.81 -22.78
CA ASN A 453 -9.73 19.03 -24.16
C ASN A 453 -10.50 17.84 -24.76
N HIS A 454 -10.76 16.78 -23.98
CA HIS A 454 -11.59 15.66 -24.41
C HIS A 454 -12.98 16.16 -24.85
N PRO A 455 -13.46 15.79 -26.05
CA PRO A 455 -14.69 16.35 -26.63
C PRO A 455 -15.92 16.13 -25.75
N ASP A 456 -16.06 14.94 -25.16
CA ASP A 456 -17.20 14.62 -24.29
C ASP A 456 -17.14 15.31 -22.93
N VAL A 457 -15.93 15.52 -22.38
CA VAL A 457 -15.75 16.29 -21.14
C VAL A 457 -16.15 17.74 -21.37
N LYS A 458 -15.70 18.35 -22.47
CA LYS A 458 -16.09 19.72 -22.85
C LYS A 458 -17.61 19.85 -23.02
N SER A 459 -18.20 18.90 -23.72
CA SER A 459 -19.65 18.88 -23.97
C SER A 459 -20.44 18.74 -22.66
N ALA A 460 -20.03 17.83 -21.78
CA ALA A 460 -20.64 17.62 -20.47
C ALA A 460 -20.53 18.86 -19.56
N ILE A 461 -19.35 19.50 -19.51
CA ILE A 461 -19.15 20.74 -18.74
C ILE A 461 -20.08 21.84 -19.27
N ALA A 462 -20.13 22.05 -20.58
CA ALA A 462 -20.99 23.06 -21.18
C ALA A 462 -22.48 22.80 -20.88
N GLU A 463 -22.91 21.55 -20.90
CA GLU A 463 -24.28 21.16 -20.54
C GLU A 463 -24.59 21.44 -19.07
N MET A 464 -23.76 20.97 -18.14
CA MET A 464 -23.93 21.22 -16.71
C MET A 464 -23.90 22.71 -16.35
N GLN A 465 -23.05 23.52 -17.03
CA GLN A 465 -23.00 24.97 -16.85
C GLN A 465 -24.31 25.64 -17.29
N ARG A 466 -24.85 25.25 -18.45
CA ARG A 466 -26.14 25.76 -18.94
C ARG A 466 -27.27 25.42 -17.96
N ASP A 467 -27.32 24.18 -17.48
CA ASP A 467 -28.37 23.73 -16.57
C ASP A 467 -28.28 24.37 -15.19
N THR A 468 -27.07 24.47 -14.61
CA THR A 468 -26.85 25.12 -13.31
C THR A 468 -27.23 26.61 -13.37
N SER A 469 -26.87 27.29 -14.45
CA SER A 469 -27.18 28.71 -14.65
C SER A 469 -28.68 28.94 -14.83
N ALA A 470 -29.35 28.13 -15.65
CA ALA A 470 -30.79 28.22 -15.89
C ALA A 470 -31.61 27.86 -14.63
N ALA A 471 -31.19 26.85 -13.87
CA ALA A 471 -31.83 26.48 -12.60
C ALA A 471 -31.71 27.60 -11.56
N GLY A 472 -30.52 28.21 -11.43
CA GLY A 472 -30.28 29.32 -10.52
C GLY A 472 -31.13 30.55 -10.84
N ALA A 473 -31.24 30.92 -12.13
CA ALA A 473 -32.10 32.02 -12.56
C ALA A 473 -33.57 31.76 -12.25
N ARG A 474 -34.11 30.59 -12.64
CA ARG A 474 -35.53 30.24 -12.39
C ARG A 474 -35.88 30.21 -10.90
N TYR A 475 -34.96 29.76 -10.05
CA TYR A 475 -35.18 29.76 -8.60
C TYR A 475 -35.15 31.19 -8.02
N ARG A 476 -34.25 32.07 -8.48
CA ARG A 476 -34.24 33.49 -8.07
C ARG A 476 -35.55 34.16 -8.45
N ASP A 477 -36.04 33.95 -9.68
CA ASP A 477 -37.31 34.51 -10.15
C ASP A 477 -38.49 34.01 -9.30
N LEU A 478 -38.51 32.72 -8.95
CA LEU A 478 -39.51 32.15 -8.05
C LEU A 478 -39.48 32.82 -6.67
N ARG A 479 -38.30 33.07 -6.10
CA ARG A 479 -38.15 33.73 -4.80
C ARG A 479 -38.64 35.18 -4.85
N VAL A 480 -38.32 35.91 -5.90
CA VAL A 480 -38.81 37.28 -6.12
C VAL A 480 -40.34 37.29 -6.24
N GLU A 481 -40.91 36.37 -7.02
CA GLU A 481 -42.35 36.24 -7.18
C GLU A 481 -43.05 35.89 -5.86
N PHE A 482 -42.50 34.94 -5.09
CA PHE A 482 -43.00 34.58 -3.76
C PHE A 482 -42.99 35.76 -2.80
N ASN A 483 -41.89 36.52 -2.74
CA ASN A 483 -41.79 37.69 -1.87
C ASN A 483 -42.75 38.80 -2.26
N ARG A 484 -42.93 39.05 -3.57
CA ARG A 484 -43.91 40.02 -4.07
C ARG A 484 -45.34 39.61 -3.71
N TRP A 485 -45.68 38.34 -3.93
CA TRP A 485 -46.98 37.79 -3.55
C TRP A 485 -47.23 37.90 -2.04
N LYS A 486 -46.23 37.59 -1.21
CA LYS A 486 -46.31 37.76 0.25
C LYS A 486 -46.62 39.22 0.62
N ALA A 487 -45.97 40.19 -0.01
CA ALA A 487 -46.25 41.61 0.23
C ALA A 487 -47.68 42.01 -0.19
N GLU A 488 -48.24 41.43 -1.25
CA GLU A 488 -49.65 41.62 -1.63
C GLU A 488 -50.61 41.01 -0.60
N VAL A 489 -50.27 39.85 -0.03
CA VAL A 489 -51.02 39.25 1.09
C VAL A 489 -50.97 40.13 2.34
N ASP A 490 -49.82 40.68 2.68
CA ASP A 490 -49.68 41.54 3.87
C ASP A 490 -50.50 42.83 3.70
N LYS A 491 -50.57 43.42 2.49
CA LYS A 491 -51.49 44.53 2.20
C LYS A 491 -52.97 44.17 2.40
N LEU A 492 -53.36 42.94 2.06
CA LEU A 492 -54.73 42.47 2.28
C LEU A 492 -55.06 42.41 3.78
N ARG A 493 -54.09 42.05 4.63
CA ARG A 493 -54.23 42.06 6.10
C ARG A 493 -54.36 43.49 6.63
N ASP A 494 -53.50 44.40 6.19
CA ASP A 494 -53.52 45.81 6.60
C ASP A 494 -54.86 46.50 6.26
N TRP A 495 -55.44 46.21 5.09
CA TRP A 495 -56.77 46.72 4.73
C TRP A 495 -57.85 46.23 5.69
N SER A 496 -57.77 44.97 6.14
CA SER A 496 -58.75 44.45 7.10
C SER A 496 -58.75 45.20 8.44
N ASP A 497 -57.61 45.77 8.85
CA ASP A 497 -57.52 46.55 10.09
C ASP A 497 -58.00 48.00 9.89
N GLN A 498 -57.70 48.64 8.75
CA GLN A 498 -58.18 49.99 8.42
C GLN A 498 -59.71 50.04 8.23
N ASP A 499 -60.28 48.99 7.65
CA ASP A 499 -61.70 48.95 7.30
C ASP A 499 -62.60 48.67 8.53
N VAL A 500 -62.09 47.99 9.59
CA VAL A 500 -62.78 47.87 10.89
C VAL A 500 -63.02 49.25 11.53
N GLU A 501 -62.06 50.17 11.39
CA GLU A 501 -62.19 51.55 11.86
C GLU A 501 -63.16 52.36 10.99
N GLU A 502 -63.20 52.14 9.67
CA GLU A 502 -64.17 52.81 8.79
C GLU A 502 -65.61 52.36 9.07
N ILE A 503 -65.81 51.05 9.32
CA ILE A 503 -67.11 50.49 9.72
C ILE A 503 -67.55 51.07 11.07
N ARG A 504 -66.62 51.25 12.01
CA ARG A 504 -66.90 51.94 13.30
C ARG A 504 -67.34 53.39 13.08
N GLN A 505 -66.66 54.14 12.22
CA GLN A 505 -67.05 55.52 11.92
C GLN A 505 -68.43 55.59 11.24
N ALA A 506 -68.72 54.69 10.30
CA ALA A 506 -70.05 54.60 9.68
C ALA A 506 -71.14 54.25 10.71
N PHE A 507 -70.85 53.40 11.68
CA PHE A 507 -71.74 53.10 12.81
C PHE A 507 -72.08 54.35 13.62
N CYS A 508 -71.09 55.21 13.86
CA CYS A 508 -71.25 56.40 14.67
C CYS A 508 -71.85 57.58 13.94
N ARG A 509 -72.02 57.50 12.61
CA ARG A 509 -72.73 58.48 11.80
C ARG A 509 -74.20 58.13 11.53
N ALA A 510 -74.61 56.89 11.79
CA ALA A 510 -75.98 56.44 11.56
C ALA A 510 -76.97 57.14 12.53
N PRO A 511 -77.99 57.90 12.06
CA PRO A 511 -78.75 58.80 12.92
C PRO A 511 -79.72 58.18 13.94
N ASP A 512 -80.09 56.90 13.82
CA ASP A 512 -80.97 56.22 14.78
C ASP A 512 -80.67 54.72 14.80
N ALA A 513 -80.92 54.06 15.95
CA ALA A 513 -80.72 52.63 16.16
C ALA A 513 -81.65 51.78 15.28
N GLY A 514 -81.33 51.66 13.99
CA GLY A 514 -82.12 50.88 13.03
C GLY A 514 -81.78 51.07 11.55
N ASP A 515 -81.26 52.22 11.11
CA ASP A 515 -80.92 52.43 9.68
C ASP A 515 -79.41 52.26 9.42
N TYR A 516 -78.95 51.00 9.39
CA TYR A 516 -77.55 50.63 9.14
C TYR A 516 -77.15 50.65 7.66
N LYS A 517 -77.85 51.39 6.78
CA LYS A 517 -77.56 51.40 5.33
C LYS A 517 -76.11 51.79 5.01
N GLU A 518 -75.54 52.81 5.66
CA GLU A 518 -74.14 53.20 5.44
C GLU A 518 -73.17 52.11 5.92
N VAL A 519 -73.45 51.50 7.07
CA VAL A 519 -72.65 50.40 7.62
C VAL A 519 -72.69 49.17 6.71
N ASN A 520 -73.87 48.80 6.22
CA ASN A 520 -74.05 47.70 5.28
C ASN A 520 -73.36 48.00 3.94
N ALA A 521 -73.42 49.24 3.44
CA ALA A 521 -72.74 49.63 2.22
C ALA A 521 -71.20 49.57 2.34
N VAL A 522 -70.64 50.00 3.48
CA VAL A 522 -69.20 49.87 3.77
C VAL A 522 -68.81 48.40 3.91
N ALA A 523 -69.61 47.60 4.62
CA ALA A 523 -69.38 46.15 4.77
C ALA A 523 -69.49 45.38 3.45
N GLU A 524 -70.45 45.71 2.58
CA GLU A 524 -70.60 45.10 1.25
C GLU A 524 -69.48 45.50 0.30
N ARG A 525 -69.08 46.78 0.30
CA ARG A 525 -67.92 47.28 -0.46
C ARG A 525 -66.65 46.53 -0.05
N TRP A 526 -66.49 46.33 1.25
CA TRP A 526 -65.39 45.56 1.80
C TRP A 526 -65.46 44.08 1.40
N ALA A 527 -66.61 43.44 1.56
CA ALA A 527 -66.82 42.05 1.14
C ALA A 527 -66.60 41.86 -0.38
N SER A 528 -66.93 42.85 -1.20
CA SER A 528 -66.61 42.85 -2.64
C SER A 528 -65.09 42.95 -2.87
N LYS A 529 -64.44 43.95 -2.28
CA LYS A 529 -62.99 44.17 -2.44
C LYS A 529 -62.16 43.00 -1.93
N LEU A 530 -62.54 42.41 -0.80
CA LEU A 530 -61.93 41.19 -0.26
C LEU A 530 -62.11 40.02 -1.23
N ARG A 531 -63.32 39.81 -1.78
CA ARG A 531 -63.58 38.75 -2.77
C ARG A 531 -62.76 38.92 -4.05
N ASP A 532 -62.65 40.13 -4.57
CA ASP A 532 -61.92 40.42 -5.81
C ASP A 532 -60.42 40.19 -5.64
N GLN A 533 -59.84 40.67 -4.54
CA GLN A 533 -58.41 40.50 -4.24
C GLN A 533 -58.08 39.07 -3.83
N TRP A 534 -59.00 38.38 -3.16
CA TRP A 534 -58.87 36.98 -2.80
C TRP A 534 -58.62 36.08 -4.00
N GLY A 535 -59.42 36.23 -5.06
CA GLY A 535 -59.27 35.43 -6.28
C GLY A 535 -57.89 35.62 -6.92
N VAL A 536 -57.38 36.85 -6.94
CA VAL A 536 -56.06 37.19 -7.49
C VAL A 536 -54.94 36.57 -6.65
N VAL A 537 -54.96 36.74 -5.33
CA VAL A 537 -53.94 36.23 -4.39
C VAL A 537 -53.88 34.71 -4.41
N MET A 538 -55.03 34.03 -4.41
CA MET A 538 -55.08 32.57 -4.48
C MET A 538 -54.60 32.04 -5.84
N GLY A 539 -55.00 32.70 -6.93
CA GLY A 539 -54.51 32.34 -8.26
C GLY A 539 -52.98 32.49 -8.39
N GLN A 540 -52.39 33.51 -7.76
CA GLN A 540 -50.93 33.66 -7.69
C GLN A 540 -50.29 32.58 -6.81
N ALA A 541 -50.87 32.28 -5.64
CA ALA A 541 -50.39 31.24 -4.72
C ALA A 541 -50.25 29.89 -5.42
N GLU A 542 -51.30 29.45 -6.13
CA GLU A 542 -51.30 28.19 -6.88
C GLU A 542 -50.23 28.18 -7.98
N ARG A 543 -50.05 29.29 -8.71
CA ARG A 543 -49.00 29.39 -9.73
C ARG A 543 -47.60 29.28 -9.12
N ILE A 544 -47.33 30.00 -8.03
CA ILE A 544 -46.03 29.95 -7.34
C ILE A 544 -45.77 28.54 -6.81
N LYS A 545 -46.78 27.90 -6.22
CA LYS A 545 -46.71 26.52 -5.72
C LYS A 545 -46.45 25.53 -6.84
N ALA A 546 -47.17 25.61 -7.96
CA ALA A 546 -46.97 24.76 -9.13
C ALA A 546 -45.57 24.92 -9.72
N ARG A 547 -45.06 26.15 -9.84
CA ARG A 547 -43.68 26.42 -10.30
C ARG A 547 -42.64 25.86 -9.33
N ALA A 548 -42.86 26.00 -8.02
CA ALA A 548 -41.99 25.40 -7.01
C ALA A 548 -41.98 23.88 -7.10
N GLN A 549 -43.14 23.24 -7.26
CA GLN A 549 -43.28 21.80 -7.47
C GLN A 549 -42.59 21.34 -8.76
N GLU A 550 -42.70 22.10 -9.85
CA GLU A 550 -42.00 21.80 -11.11
C GLU A 550 -40.48 21.80 -10.92
N LEU A 551 -39.93 22.80 -10.22
CA LEU A 551 -38.50 22.88 -9.93
C LEU A 551 -38.04 21.76 -8.97
N VAL A 552 -38.89 21.31 -8.04
CA VAL A 552 -38.63 20.15 -7.19
C VAL A 552 -38.66 18.85 -8.01
N GLY A 553 -39.69 18.64 -8.83
CA GLY A 553 -39.83 17.47 -9.68
C GLY A 553 -38.68 17.31 -10.68
N LYS A 554 -38.14 18.44 -11.17
CA LYS A 554 -36.94 18.48 -12.03
C LYS A 554 -35.62 18.39 -11.25
N LYS A 555 -35.65 18.17 -9.93
CA LYS A 555 -34.49 18.13 -9.02
C LYS A 555 -33.63 19.40 -8.99
N ARG A 556 -34.19 20.55 -9.39
CA ARG A 556 -33.48 21.85 -9.50
C ARG A 556 -33.58 22.71 -8.23
N ALA A 557 -34.53 22.41 -7.34
CA ALA A 557 -34.73 23.14 -6.08
C ALA A 557 -35.17 22.24 -4.90
N LEU A 558 -34.59 21.05 -4.73
CA LEU A 558 -35.06 20.08 -3.71
C LEU A 558 -35.03 20.58 -2.27
N LYS A 559 -34.06 21.42 -1.89
CA LYS A 559 -33.98 21.96 -0.51
C LYS A 559 -34.90 23.16 -0.30
N ASN A 560 -34.98 24.04 -1.28
CA ASN A 560 -35.61 25.35 -1.09
C ASN A 560 -37.02 25.44 -1.70
N GLY A 561 -37.32 24.66 -2.74
CA GLY A 561 -38.65 24.56 -3.33
C GLY A 561 -39.71 24.10 -2.34
N PRO A 562 -39.48 23.05 -1.52
CA PRO A 562 -40.42 22.65 -0.47
C PRO A 562 -40.65 23.75 0.56
N LYS A 563 -39.63 24.55 0.91
CA LYS A 563 -39.81 25.70 1.82
C LYS A 563 -40.75 26.75 1.23
N VAL A 564 -40.64 27.03 -0.07
CA VAL A 564 -41.58 27.92 -0.77
C VAL A 564 -43.00 27.34 -0.74
N ILE A 565 -43.15 26.05 -1.05
CA ILE A 565 -44.46 25.35 -1.01
C ILE A 565 -45.09 25.45 0.38
N THR A 566 -44.35 25.05 1.43
CA THR A 566 -44.82 25.14 2.81
C THR A 566 -45.13 26.57 3.24
N GLY A 567 -44.31 27.54 2.80
CA GLY A 567 -44.55 28.97 3.06
C GLY A 567 -45.84 29.47 2.40
N VAL A 568 -46.09 29.09 1.15
CA VAL A 568 -47.35 29.39 0.46
C VAL A 568 -48.53 28.77 1.19
N ASP A 569 -48.45 27.48 1.53
CA ASP A 569 -49.54 26.76 2.20
C ASP A 569 -49.89 27.37 3.57
N ALA A 570 -48.88 27.71 4.38
CA ALA A 570 -49.08 28.35 5.68
C ALA A 570 -49.73 29.74 5.55
N ILE A 571 -49.30 30.53 4.56
CA ILE A 571 -49.89 31.84 4.29
C ILE A 571 -51.33 31.70 3.79
N VAL A 572 -51.59 30.78 2.84
CA VAL A 572 -52.92 30.48 2.32
C VAL A 572 -53.87 30.04 3.43
N GLU A 573 -53.45 29.15 4.31
CA GLU A 573 -54.26 28.73 5.47
C GLU A 573 -54.58 29.92 6.39
N SER A 574 -53.57 30.78 6.66
CA SER A 574 -53.75 31.98 7.46
C SER A 574 -54.76 32.95 6.86
N ILE A 575 -54.69 33.22 5.56
CA ILE A 575 -55.64 34.13 4.90
C ILE A 575 -57.02 33.47 4.72
N THR A 576 -57.10 32.13 4.62
CA THR A 576 -58.39 31.43 4.50
C THR A 576 -59.20 31.57 5.78
N LYS A 577 -58.52 31.52 6.94
CA LYS A 577 -59.12 31.86 8.23
C LYS A 577 -59.64 33.31 8.29
N LEU A 578 -59.03 34.26 7.57
CA LEU A 578 -59.58 35.61 7.45
C LEU A 578 -60.90 35.57 6.66
N LYS A 579 -60.89 35.03 5.44
CA LYS A 579 -62.09 34.98 4.58
C LYS A 579 -63.27 34.25 5.20
N ASP A 580 -63.04 33.05 5.75
CA ASP A 580 -64.13 32.18 6.23
C ASP A 580 -64.74 32.67 7.55
N LYS A 581 -64.05 33.55 8.28
CA LYS A 581 -64.52 34.07 9.56
C LYS A 581 -64.98 35.52 9.50
N GLN A 582 -64.43 36.34 8.62
CA GLN A 582 -64.68 37.79 8.62
C GLN A 582 -66.09 38.25 8.23
N LEU A 583 -67.02 37.35 7.89
CA LEU A 583 -68.40 37.69 7.54
C LEU A 583 -69.44 37.00 8.45
N ALA A 584 -69.02 36.31 9.51
CA ALA A 584 -69.94 35.58 10.40
C ALA A 584 -69.51 35.61 11.88
N GLY A 585 -70.51 35.60 12.78
CA GLY A 585 -70.30 35.50 14.23
C GLY A 585 -69.49 36.68 14.81
N SER A 586 -68.67 36.42 15.82
CA SER A 586 -67.82 37.41 16.50
C SER A 586 -66.77 38.10 15.62
N ASN A 587 -66.55 37.59 14.40
CA ASN A 587 -65.64 38.15 13.41
C ASN A 587 -66.38 38.97 12.34
N ASN A 588 -67.70 39.12 12.44
CA ASN A 588 -68.44 40.12 11.69
C ASN A 588 -67.82 41.51 12.00
N PRO A 589 -67.48 42.32 10.99
CA PRO A 589 -66.76 43.57 11.22
C PRO A 589 -67.50 44.53 12.15
N MET A 590 -68.84 44.45 12.15
CA MET A 590 -69.72 45.20 13.04
C MET A 590 -69.56 44.78 14.51
N LEU A 591 -69.47 43.47 14.77
CA LEU A 591 -69.33 42.93 16.13
C LEU A 591 -67.90 43.06 16.64
N LYS A 592 -66.90 42.90 15.75
CA LYS A 592 -65.49 43.10 16.08
C LYS A 592 -65.19 44.54 16.45
N ALA A 593 -65.69 45.52 15.68
CA ALA A 593 -65.56 46.93 16.03
C ALA A 593 -66.14 47.25 17.42
N ARG A 594 -67.26 46.63 17.79
CA ARG A 594 -67.86 46.75 19.14
C ARG A 594 -67.02 46.13 20.25
N ALA A 595 -66.52 44.92 20.03
CA ALA A 595 -65.69 44.23 21.00
C ALA A 595 -64.35 44.93 21.23
N ASP A 596 -63.63 45.30 20.15
CA ASP A 596 -62.32 45.93 20.24
C ASP A 596 -62.41 47.31 20.91
N TYR A 597 -63.44 48.10 20.58
CA TYR A 597 -63.68 49.37 21.26
C TYR A 597 -64.03 49.18 22.74
N GLY A 598 -64.86 48.18 23.06
CA GLY A 598 -65.20 47.87 24.43
C GLY A 598 -63.96 47.51 25.26
N VAL A 599 -63.02 46.73 24.71
CA VAL A 599 -61.74 46.41 25.38
C VAL A 599 -60.91 47.66 25.63
N VAL A 600 -60.85 48.58 24.67
CA VAL A 600 -60.13 49.85 24.81
C VAL A 600 -60.76 50.74 25.89
N GLU A 601 -62.09 50.87 25.92
CA GLU A 601 -62.79 51.69 26.92
C GLU A 601 -62.66 51.14 28.34
N HIS A 602 -62.78 49.81 28.52
CA HIS A 602 -62.51 49.19 29.82
C HIS A 602 -61.09 49.51 30.27
N ARG A 603 -60.08 49.30 29.39
CA ARG A 603 -58.69 49.61 29.71
C ARG A 603 -58.49 51.07 30.10
N ASN A 604 -59.07 52.01 29.36
CA ASN A 604 -58.92 53.45 29.62
C ASN A 604 -59.54 53.87 30.96
N ARG A 605 -60.70 53.33 31.31
CA ARG A 605 -61.41 53.66 32.56
C ARG A 605 -60.79 52.95 33.76
N GLN A 606 -60.35 51.71 33.59
CA GLN A 606 -59.65 50.92 34.61
C GLN A 606 -58.32 51.55 35.05
N GLN A 607 -57.65 52.33 34.19
CA GLN A 607 -56.42 53.06 34.56
C GLN A 607 -56.60 54.04 35.74
N ARG A 608 -57.83 54.46 36.04
CA ARG A 608 -58.15 55.39 37.13
C ARG A 608 -58.61 54.68 38.41
N CYS A 609 -58.54 53.35 38.44
CA CYS A 609 -59.01 52.54 39.55
C CYS A 609 -57.88 52.20 40.52
N GLU A 610 -58.16 52.17 41.82
CA GLU A 610 -57.19 51.70 42.82
C GLU A 610 -56.92 50.19 42.69
N ALA A 611 -57.92 49.42 42.27
CA ALA A 611 -57.77 48.04 41.84
C ALA A 611 -58.70 47.77 40.64
N PHE A 612 -58.27 46.95 39.69
CA PHE A 612 -59.05 46.59 38.51
C PHE A 612 -58.88 45.11 38.17
N GLU A 613 -59.88 44.54 37.49
CA GLU A 613 -59.98 43.11 37.19
C GLU A 613 -59.72 42.27 38.45
N VAL A 614 -60.52 42.53 39.50
CA VAL A 614 -60.38 41.89 40.82
C VAL A 614 -61.19 40.59 40.80
N PRO A 615 -60.56 39.42 40.73
CA PRO A 615 -61.28 38.16 40.63
C PRO A 615 -61.97 37.83 41.96
N ILE A 616 -63.19 37.32 41.86
CA ILE A 616 -63.95 36.72 42.95
C ILE A 616 -64.14 35.24 42.60
N SER A 617 -63.82 34.35 43.54
CA SER A 617 -64.08 32.91 43.35
C SER A 617 -65.57 32.68 43.08
N SER A 618 -65.87 31.89 42.05
CA SER A 618 -67.24 31.54 41.65
C SER A 618 -68.04 30.85 42.76
N SER A 619 -67.36 30.24 43.75
CA SER A 619 -68.01 29.71 44.97
C SER A 619 -68.74 30.77 45.82
N TYR A 620 -68.41 32.05 45.66
CA TYR A 620 -69.04 33.16 46.39
C TYR A 620 -69.93 34.04 45.52
N CYS A 621 -69.80 33.94 44.20
CA CYS A 621 -70.39 34.88 43.27
C CYS A 621 -71.13 34.15 42.14
N ASP A 622 -72.44 34.38 42.06
CA ASP A 622 -73.29 33.88 40.98
C ASP A 622 -73.36 34.95 39.89
N ASN A 623 -72.46 34.90 38.89
CA ASN A 623 -72.41 35.89 37.82
C ASN A 623 -73.69 35.81 36.95
N PRO A 624 -74.47 36.89 36.80
CA PRO A 624 -75.67 36.87 35.96
C PRO A 624 -75.37 36.95 34.45
N HIS A 625 -74.09 36.99 34.04
CA HIS A 625 -73.73 37.02 32.63
C HIS A 625 -74.05 35.69 31.93
N PRO A 626 -74.79 35.68 30.80
CA PRO A 626 -75.27 34.46 30.17
C PRO A 626 -74.14 33.55 29.67
N ASP A 627 -72.99 34.14 29.31
CA ASP A 627 -71.86 33.44 28.68
C ASP A 627 -70.60 33.37 29.56
N ARG A 628 -70.66 33.79 30.83
CA ARG A 628 -69.50 33.84 31.73
C ARG A 628 -69.87 33.39 33.14
N ASP A 629 -69.16 32.40 33.64
CA ASP A 629 -69.27 31.89 35.01
C ASP A 629 -68.23 32.51 35.95
N ASP A 630 -67.24 33.23 35.42
CA ASP A 630 -66.21 33.90 36.18
C ASP A 630 -66.67 35.28 36.69
N CYS A 631 -66.43 35.58 37.97
CA CYS A 631 -66.68 36.91 38.53
C CYS A 631 -65.37 37.70 38.61
N SER A 632 -65.27 38.79 37.87
CA SER A 632 -64.16 39.76 37.96
C SER A 632 -64.76 41.15 38.11
N ILE A 633 -64.43 41.86 39.17
CA ILE A 633 -64.84 43.25 39.34
C ILE A 633 -63.99 44.11 38.41
N ASP A 634 -64.63 44.86 37.52
CA ASP A 634 -63.91 45.74 36.58
C ASP A 634 -63.02 46.75 37.31
N CYS A 635 -63.55 47.41 38.34
CA CYS A 635 -62.88 48.50 39.03
C CYS A 635 -63.33 48.65 40.49
N VAL A 636 -62.39 48.95 41.39
CA VAL A 636 -62.63 49.28 42.80
C VAL A 636 -61.89 50.56 43.18
N ASN A 637 -62.59 51.50 43.82
CA ASN A 637 -62.04 52.73 44.38
C ASN A 637 -62.41 52.87 45.85
N VAL A 638 -61.55 53.49 46.67
CA VAL A 638 -61.78 53.66 48.10
C VAL A 638 -61.96 55.13 48.43
N SER A 639 -63.08 55.48 49.07
CA SER A 639 -63.36 56.84 49.53
C SER A 639 -64.01 56.82 50.90
N ASN A 640 -63.46 57.56 51.86
CA ASN A 640 -63.98 57.65 53.24
C ASN A 640 -64.31 56.28 53.86
N GLU A 641 -63.35 55.34 53.77
CA GLU A 641 -63.48 53.94 54.22
C GLU A 641 -64.60 53.14 53.55
N THR A 642 -65.12 53.60 52.40
CA THR A 642 -66.13 52.88 51.61
C THR A 642 -65.50 52.42 50.30
N CYS A 643 -65.66 51.14 49.97
CA CYS A 643 -65.19 50.56 48.72
C CYS A 643 -66.30 50.64 47.69
N MET A 644 -66.08 51.46 46.67
CA MET A 644 -66.97 51.59 45.52
C MET A 644 -66.61 50.52 44.49
N ILE A 645 -67.50 49.55 44.31
CA ILE A 645 -67.43 48.51 43.27
C ILE A 645 -68.03 49.09 41.99
N ILE A 646 -67.20 49.27 40.97
CA ILE A 646 -67.59 49.89 39.70
C ILE A 646 -67.60 48.82 38.62
N GLU A 647 -68.76 48.59 38.03
CA GLU A 647 -68.89 47.81 36.79
C GLU A 647 -68.92 48.77 35.61
N ILE A 648 -68.17 48.46 34.56
CA ILE A 648 -68.07 49.26 33.35
C ILE A 648 -68.90 48.56 32.27
N LYS A 649 -69.87 49.26 31.67
CA LYS A 649 -70.66 48.71 30.55
C LYS A 649 -70.88 49.71 29.44
N PRO A 650 -71.05 49.26 28.19
CA PRO A 650 -71.59 50.13 27.15
C PRO A 650 -73.03 50.54 27.50
N LYS A 651 -73.45 51.75 27.09
CA LYS A 651 -74.87 52.15 27.15
C LYS A 651 -75.74 51.14 26.38
N GLY A 652 -76.90 50.82 26.94
CA GLY A 652 -77.79 49.75 26.48
C GLY A 652 -77.63 48.40 27.20
N GLN A 653 -76.58 48.22 28.01
CA GLN A 653 -76.38 47.02 28.85
C GLN A 653 -76.49 47.32 30.35
N GLU A 654 -77.18 48.39 30.72
CA GLU A 654 -77.22 48.87 32.11
C GLU A 654 -77.93 47.90 33.04
N SER A 655 -78.92 47.16 32.55
CA SER A 655 -79.58 46.13 33.36
C SER A 655 -78.59 45.04 33.77
N LEU A 656 -77.86 44.49 32.81
CA LEU A 656 -76.88 43.45 33.06
C LEU A 656 -75.74 43.95 33.96
N GLY A 657 -75.22 45.15 33.70
CA GLY A 657 -74.19 45.75 34.55
C GLY A 657 -74.65 45.97 36.00
N ARG A 658 -75.92 46.37 36.20
CA ARG A 658 -76.51 46.47 37.54
C ARG A 658 -76.63 45.11 38.22
N ASP A 659 -77.01 44.07 37.49
CA ASP A 659 -77.09 42.74 38.07
C ASP A 659 -75.69 42.24 38.46
N GLN A 660 -74.69 42.48 37.62
CA GLN A 660 -73.30 42.10 37.86
C GLN A 660 -72.67 42.81 39.06
N HIS A 661 -72.74 44.15 39.16
CA HIS A 661 -72.14 44.82 40.32
C HIS A 661 -72.81 44.46 41.65
N ASN A 662 -74.09 44.07 41.62
CA ASN A 662 -74.84 43.67 42.82
C ASN A 662 -74.44 42.25 43.21
N ALA A 663 -74.27 41.36 42.24
CA ALA A 663 -73.70 40.04 42.46
C ALA A 663 -72.30 40.16 43.09
N TYR A 664 -71.47 41.08 42.60
CA TYR A 664 -70.13 41.33 43.16
C TYR A 664 -70.17 41.86 44.58
N ARG A 665 -71.00 42.88 44.86
CA ARG A 665 -71.18 43.39 46.24
C ARG A 665 -71.62 42.28 47.18
N ASN A 666 -72.66 41.53 46.81
CA ASN A 666 -73.19 40.44 47.63
C ASN A 666 -72.14 39.35 47.85
N ALA A 667 -71.30 39.06 46.85
CA ALA A 667 -70.22 38.11 46.98
C ALA A 667 -69.13 38.57 47.96
N ILE A 668 -68.75 39.85 47.94
CA ILE A 668 -67.79 40.41 48.90
C ILE A 668 -68.39 40.44 50.31
N ASP A 669 -69.65 40.84 50.46
CA ASP A 669 -70.36 40.81 51.76
C ASP A 669 -70.45 39.38 52.31
N LYS A 670 -70.77 38.40 51.46
CA LYS A 670 -70.82 36.98 51.82
C LYS A 670 -69.44 36.47 52.26
N MET A 671 -68.39 36.82 51.51
CA MET A 671 -67.02 36.44 51.83
C MET A 671 -66.56 37.04 53.16
N PHE A 672 -66.87 38.32 53.41
CA PHE A 672 -66.56 38.99 54.66
C PHE A 672 -67.34 38.41 55.84
N SER A 673 -68.64 38.14 55.68
CA SER A 673 -69.47 37.56 56.73
C SER A 673 -69.01 36.17 57.16
N GLN A 674 -68.47 35.37 56.23
CA GLN A 674 -68.03 34.01 56.50
C GLN A 674 -66.60 33.92 57.06
N HIS A 675 -65.72 34.85 56.68
CA HIS A 675 -64.29 34.72 56.94
C HIS A 675 -63.61 35.99 57.48
N GLY A 676 -64.35 37.08 57.67
CA GLY A 676 -63.80 38.40 57.97
C GLY A 676 -62.84 38.89 56.89
N SER A 677 -61.91 39.77 57.25
CA SER A 677 -60.91 40.31 56.32
C SER A 677 -59.80 39.32 55.92
N ALA A 678 -59.79 38.12 56.52
CA ALA A 678 -58.72 37.12 56.32
C ALA A 678 -58.64 36.59 54.88
N LYS A 679 -59.75 36.60 54.14
CA LYS A 679 -59.83 36.16 52.74
C LYS A 679 -59.64 37.28 51.72
N PHE A 680 -59.42 38.52 52.17
CA PHE A 680 -59.06 39.62 51.28
C PHE A 680 -57.56 39.63 51.04
N ASP A 681 -57.07 38.74 50.19
CA ASP A 681 -55.67 38.66 49.75
C ASP A 681 -55.52 39.01 48.26
N GLY A 682 -54.29 39.07 47.74
CA GLY A 682 -54.03 39.45 46.36
C GLY A 682 -54.72 40.76 45.95
N LYS A 683 -55.47 40.74 44.85
CA LYS A 683 -56.24 41.90 44.38
C LYS A 683 -57.44 42.24 45.29
N LEU A 684 -57.96 41.30 46.07
CA LEU A 684 -59.06 41.54 47.02
C LEU A 684 -58.61 42.30 48.27
N ALA A 685 -57.30 42.41 48.53
CA ALA A 685 -56.75 43.12 49.68
C ALA A 685 -57.20 44.59 49.75
N ILE A 686 -57.60 45.19 48.63
CA ILE A 686 -58.16 46.55 48.57
C ILE A 686 -59.36 46.72 49.52
N PHE A 687 -60.18 45.69 49.69
CA PHE A 687 -61.38 45.72 50.54
C PHE A 687 -61.08 45.81 52.04
N ARG A 688 -59.84 45.49 52.47
CA ARG A 688 -59.43 45.68 53.88
C ARG A 688 -59.50 47.14 54.31
N LYS A 689 -59.29 48.08 53.38
CA LYS A 689 -59.38 49.53 53.65
C LYS A 689 -60.80 49.99 53.97
N CYS A 690 -61.79 49.14 53.72
CA CYS A 690 -63.22 49.45 53.83
C CYS A 690 -63.90 48.69 54.97
N VAL A 691 -63.13 47.92 55.73
CA VAL A 691 -63.59 47.27 56.95
C VAL A 691 -63.63 48.32 58.06
N SER A 692 -64.72 48.38 58.82
CA SER A 692 -64.88 49.30 59.95
C SER A 692 -63.76 49.11 60.99
N ALA A 693 -63.45 50.16 61.75
CA ALA A 693 -62.39 50.13 62.75
C ALA A 693 -62.56 49.02 63.81
N ASP A 694 -63.78 48.57 64.08
CA ASP A 694 -64.09 47.47 65.00
C ASP A 694 -63.95 46.07 64.35
N GLY A 695 -63.67 46.01 63.05
CA GLY A 695 -63.50 44.79 62.27
C GLY A 695 -64.80 44.04 61.96
N LYS A 696 -65.98 44.59 62.29
CA LYS A 696 -67.26 43.84 62.26
C LYS A 696 -68.12 44.09 61.04
N SER A 697 -67.87 45.15 60.29
CA SER A 697 -68.64 45.49 59.08
C SER A 697 -67.71 45.92 57.96
N ILE A 698 -68.17 45.77 56.72
CA ILE A 698 -67.52 46.33 55.55
C ILE A 698 -68.45 47.34 54.90
N LYS A 699 -67.92 48.51 54.53
CA LYS A 699 -68.67 49.55 53.84
C LYS A 699 -68.45 49.39 52.34
N LEU A 700 -69.46 48.87 51.66
CA LEU A 700 -69.47 48.70 50.21
C LEU A 700 -70.54 49.59 49.59
N ASP A 701 -70.20 50.16 48.43
CA ASP A 701 -71.16 50.81 47.55
C ASP A 701 -70.94 50.31 46.11
N VAL A 702 -71.94 50.46 45.26
CA VAL A 702 -71.89 50.03 43.86
C VAL A 702 -72.16 51.18 42.92
N LYS A 703 -71.42 51.23 41.83
CA LYS A 703 -71.64 52.17 40.73
C LYS A 703 -71.61 51.41 39.42
N LEU A 704 -72.52 51.77 38.52
CA LEU A 704 -72.44 51.39 37.13
C LEU A 704 -71.85 52.58 36.37
N ASP A 705 -70.68 52.41 35.79
CA ASP A 705 -70.10 53.39 34.89
C ASP A 705 -70.37 53.00 33.44
N THR A 706 -70.95 53.91 32.67
CA THR A 706 -71.32 53.61 31.28
C THR A 706 -70.51 54.42 30.28
N TYR A 707 -70.23 53.81 29.14
CA TYR A 707 -69.60 54.48 27.99
C TYR A 707 -70.48 54.39 26.75
N GLU A 708 -70.40 55.42 25.91
CA GLU A 708 -71.02 55.41 24.59
C GLU A 708 -70.08 54.74 23.60
N PHE A 709 -70.62 53.82 22.79
CA PHE A 709 -69.88 53.23 21.67
C PHE A 709 -69.52 54.30 20.61
N CYS A 710 -70.31 55.37 20.54
CA CYS A 710 -70.15 56.50 19.64
C CYS A 710 -70.20 57.82 20.42
N PRO A 711 -69.11 58.21 21.11
CA PRO A 711 -69.07 59.45 21.87
C PRO A 711 -69.16 60.66 20.92
N LYS A 712 -69.71 61.78 21.41
CA LYS A 712 -69.71 63.04 20.65
C LYS A 712 -68.25 63.48 20.39
N PRO A 713 -67.95 64.15 19.25
CA PRO A 713 -66.57 64.51 18.86
C PRO A 713 -65.79 65.29 19.93
N GLU A 714 -66.51 65.94 20.83
CA GLU A 714 -66.02 66.78 21.92
C GLU A 714 -65.37 65.98 23.07
N ASP A 715 -65.65 64.67 23.17
CA ASP A 715 -65.27 63.81 24.30
C ASP A 715 -64.08 62.86 24.00
N ILE A 716 -63.45 62.98 22.83
CA ILE A 716 -62.34 62.10 22.41
C ILE A 716 -61.00 62.66 22.94
N GLY A 717 -60.45 62.08 24.01
CA GLY A 717 -59.11 62.39 24.50
C GLY A 717 -57.98 62.08 23.49
N PRO A 718 -56.76 62.62 23.66
CA PRO A 718 -55.69 62.48 22.68
C PRO A 718 -55.30 61.01 22.43
N ARG A 719 -55.26 60.61 21.15
CA ARG A 719 -54.83 59.27 20.71
C ARG A 719 -53.34 59.05 21.02
N VAL A 720 -53.01 57.92 21.65
CA VAL A 720 -51.63 57.47 21.84
C VAL A 720 -51.14 56.83 20.54
N GLU A 721 -50.03 57.35 20.00
CA GLU A 721 -49.36 56.84 18.79
C GLU A 721 -48.68 55.49 19.08
N ILE A 722 -48.99 54.47 18.28
CA ILE A 722 -48.35 53.15 18.39
C ILE A 722 -47.05 53.16 17.59
N VAL A 723 -45.92 53.04 18.30
CA VAL A 723 -44.57 52.91 17.73
C VAL A 723 -44.46 51.57 16.99
N ARG A 724 -44.13 51.62 15.69
CA ARG A 724 -43.76 50.44 14.89
C ARG A 724 -42.31 50.05 15.19
N VAL A 725 -42.10 48.79 15.53
CA VAL A 725 -40.77 48.17 15.70
C VAL A 725 -40.45 47.38 14.43
N ASP A 726 -39.42 47.80 13.71
CA ASP A 726 -38.85 47.01 12.60
C ASP A 726 -37.91 45.93 13.16
N ILE A 727 -37.99 44.72 12.60
CA ILE A 727 -37.08 43.59 12.89
C ILE A 727 -36.10 43.46 11.71
N PRO A 728 -34.78 43.37 11.94
CA PRO A 728 -33.79 43.29 10.86
C PRO A 728 -33.79 41.92 10.19
N GLU A 729 -33.56 41.91 8.87
CA GLU A 729 -33.26 40.72 8.07
C GLU A 729 -31.80 40.32 8.30
N ASP A 730 -31.57 39.21 8.99
CA ASP A 730 -30.23 38.60 9.10
C ASP A 730 -29.95 37.62 7.94
N GLU A 731 -28.66 37.49 7.65
CA GLU A 731 -27.97 37.18 6.39
C GLU A 731 -27.89 35.70 5.95
N GLU A 732 -27.71 35.58 4.61
CA GLU A 732 -27.08 34.55 3.71
C GLU A 732 -27.16 33.04 3.95
#